data_AF-A0A8J7P6M4-F1
#
_entry.id   AF-A0A8J7P6M4-F1
#
_cell.length_a   1.000
_cell.length_b   1.000
_cell.length_c   1.000
_cell.angle_alpha   90.00
_cell.angle_beta   90.00
_cell.angle_gamma   90.00
#
_symmetry.space_group_name_H-M   'P 1'
#
loop_
_entity.id
_entity.type
_entity.pdbx_description
1 polymer ?
#
loop_
_entity_poly.entity_id
_entity_poly.type
_entity_poly.pdbx_seq_one_letter_code
_entity_poly.pdbx_strand_id
1 'polypeptide(L)'
;MSGDKPRVGVLYPIARLLEAMAGNSQVKSRKIRAWYDVVWGMLSGEISVGDRAPVRNTPPWVTLEVVHGGFATGRFLAGGEVCQAERAKYAEVISKSGGEFPGHPDTAAIRTALNSYFLEEGGAQELSDLLTAKRYRLLVPEHGALLAACYLVEKGEVDRAHDLIDKLVPFFSELAFYPVVGICGDTSQMLSGDLFSVRTCFDLSRKFASIGEPADLKLMRKVLSSLPLYDQMVALLLETVVGEAPNFVVDSNGLVHDEFRQPLVRGGEPLQKADADWFVRASKLLPLCVSGFPQLKSLKYEKSIKHKLFLCFKDFVENRQAKRIKPSWLKSLLAAYIYKNGLPGSEKLKTLRAKQAEQASLRPHFQYGKILAARLEKFDPEGGLTSADLDRLLSPVVDDELSCFAPEPAPEEKLAFPSYFAAWLRQGLAMPLAGLIEAGLVTSSEAFGRFLPELTGLTLVRTLSDDRLASLYLALYGAFRKRRSLLLLNYQSQVRFAELPWVAALSPFISDIASEEALKASAKEALADSLSLLLNNFPYSILPNKVVTELLSLTAAAGLKVPLLYELAADIFMGSFSEKFLFAAKDAAQLLEGSLYERYYGIDYAEIRSIASPKLSEGARLSEEFGRVCVRMAGLEKRQGWGSSADNGRVIEQAQIVTTHNMASLIIALDLEFDERLHLETMVQTAFVAIVRLLSRKVDNWRADLHRIKNAAYGFRQIVLYLSLLQSRGASIEPCLQFMEEHLSMLSERVNQKDIKDRLSPILIGLRDVSAGQVFDSAGSTAGGGRRFLGWSTEKHWLCKVSLSK
;
A
#
# COMPACT_ATOMS: atom_id res chain seq x y z
N MET A 1 2.92 6.68 41.26
CA MET A 1 2.70 7.06 39.85
C MET A 1 1.40 7.87 39.83
N SER A 2 1.42 9.12 39.36
CA SER A 2 0.20 9.93 39.27
C SER A 2 -0.79 9.24 38.33
N GLY A 3 -2.04 9.03 38.77
CA GLY A 3 -3.11 8.35 38.03
C GLY A 3 -3.63 9.09 36.79
N ASP A 4 -2.79 9.88 36.13
CA ASP A 4 -3.12 10.53 34.87
C ASP A 4 -2.88 9.56 33.71
N LYS A 5 -3.95 9.26 32.97
CA LYS A 5 -3.88 8.46 31.75
C LYS A 5 -2.81 9.04 30.81
N PRO A 6 -1.92 8.24 30.20
CA PRO A 6 -0.99 8.72 29.17
C PRO A 6 -1.75 9.48 28.08
N ARG A 7 -1.42 10.76 27.89
CA ARG A 7 -2.02 11.62 26.87
C ARG A 7 -1.11 11.71 25.65
N VAL A 8 -1.68 11.53 24.45
CA VAL A 8 -0.96 11.77 23.19
C VAL A 8 -0.87 13.28 22.95
N GLY A 9 0.34 13.82 22.91
CA GLY A 9 0.56 15.24 22.59
C GLY A 9 0.29 15.57 21.12
N VAL A 10 -0.03 16.84 20.84
CA VAL A 10 -0.33 17.35 19.48
C VAL A 10 0.90 17.51 18.57
N LEU A 11 2.12 17.36 19.10
CA LEU A 11 3.35 17.60 18.35
C LEU A 11 3.53 16.66 17.15
N TYR A 12 3.21 15.38 17.29
CA TYR A 12 3.28 14.44 16.17
C TYR A 12 2.28 14.81 15.06
N PRO A 13 0.97 15.00 15.34
CA PRO A 13 0.03 15.50 14.34
C PRO A 13 0.47 16.81 13.65
N ILE A 14 1.02 17.78 14.41
CA ILE A 14 1.54 19.04 13.86
C ILE A 14 2.71 18.77 12.90
N ALA A 15 3.66 17.92 13.28
CA ALA A 15 4.77 17.55 12.40
C ALA A 15 4.27 16.90 11.09
N ARG A 16 3.27 16.03 11.17
CA ARG A 16 2.65 15.40 9.99
C ARG A 16 1.90 16.39 9.10
N LEU A 17 1.27 17.41 9.68
CA LEU A 17 0.64 18.51 8.95
C LEU A 17 1.69 19.34 8.20
N LEU A 18 2.79 19.72 8.86
CA LEU A 18 3.89 20.46 8.24
C LEU A 18 4.52 19.69 7.07
N GLU A 19 4.77 18.39 7.25
CA GLU A 19 5.23 17.51 6.16
C GLU A 19 4.25 17.47 4.98
N ALA A 20 2.93 17.47 5.25
CA ALA A 20 1.92 17.47 4.20
C ALA A 20 1.88 18.80 3.42
N MET A 21 2.13 19.93 4.11
CA MET A 21 2.17 21.28 3.51
C MET A 21 3.44 21.53 2.69
N ALA A 22 4.56 20.89 3.02
CA ALA A 22 5.86 21.08 2.35
C ALA A 22 5.92 20.58 0.89
N GLY A 23 4.80 20.41 0.20
CA GLY A 23 4.82 19.86 -1.15
C GLY A 23 3.68 20.29 -2.08
N ASN A 24 3.92 20.21 -3.39
CA ASN A 24 3.06 20.79 -4.44
C ASN A 24 2.23 19.76 -5.26
N SER A 25 1.19 19.12 -4.70
CA SER A 25 0.26 18.29 -5.52
C SER A 25 -1.17 18.22 -4.94
N GLN A 26 -2.20 17.96 -5.79
CA GLN A 26 -3.62 17.86 -5.40
C GLN A 26 -3.90 16.76 -4.34
N VAL A 27 -3.16 15.64 -4.38
CA VAL A 27 -3.22 14.58 -3.36
C VAL A 27 -2.80 15.12 -1.97
N LYS A 28 -2.03 16.21 -1.92
CA LYS A 28 -1.67 16.87 -0.65
C LYS A 28 -2.84 17.65 -0.05
N SER A 29 -3.75 18.22 -0.83
CA SER A 29 -4.88 19.01 -0.28
C SER A 29 -5.77 18.18 0.65
N ARG A 30 -6.11 16.94 0.28
CA ARG A 30 -6.87 16.03 1.16
C ARG A 30 -6.07 15.62 2.38
N LYS A 31 -4.77 15.34 2.23
CA LYS A 31 -3.89 14.97 3.34
C LYS A 31 -3.67 16.13 4.32
N ILE A 32 -3.53 17.35 3.82
CA ILE A 32 -3.42 18.59 4.61
C ILE A 32 -4.70 18.78 5.41
N ARG A 33 -5.88 18.73 4.75
CA ARG A 33 -7.18 18.85 5.41
C ARG A 33 -7.35 17.79 6.51
N ALA A 34 -7.04 16.53 6.24
CA ALA A 34 -7.19 15.47 7.22
C ALA A 34 -6.29 15.66 8.46
N TRP A 35 -5.01 16.05 8.29
CA TRP A 35 -4.14 16.36 9.43
C TRP A 35 -4.51 17.65 10.14
N TYR A 36 -5.05 18.65 9.43
CA TYR A 36 -5.60 19.85 10.02
C TYR A 36 -6.78 19.52 10.94
N ASP A 37 -7.73 18.70 10.47
CA ASP A 37 -8.90 18.28 11.25
C ASP A 37 -8.49 17.51 12.52
N VAL A 38 -7.47 16.64 12.43
CA VAL A 38 -6.90 15.96 13.62
C VAL A 38 -6.36 16.96 14.63
N VAL A 39 -5.53 17.90 14.20
CA VAL A 39 -4.90 18.90 15.08
C VAL A 39 -5.97 19.79 15.72
N TRP A 40 -6.90 20.30 14.92
CA TRP A 40 -7.98 21.16 15.40
C TRP A 40 -8.92 20.42 16.35
N GLY A 41 -9.31 19.19 16.03
CA GLY A 41 -10.15 18.35 16.88
C GLY A 41 -9.49 18.03 18.23
N MET A 42 -8.17 17.80 18.25
CA MET A 42 -7.42 17.62 19.51
C MET A 42 -7.35 18.90 20.35
N LEU A 43 -7.13 20.07 19.70
CA LEU A 43 -7.01 21.36 20.40
C LEU A 43 -8.36 21.88 20.91
N SER A 44 -9.45 21.63 20.20
CA SER A 44 -10.82 22.00 20.60
C SER A 44 -11.39 21.06 21.67
N GLY A 45 -10.80 19.88 21.86
CA GLY A 45 -11.31 18.84 22.76
C GLY A 45 -12.44 18.00 22.16
N GLU A 46 -12.76 18.16 20.87
CA GLU A 46 -13.70 17.31 20.14
C GLU A 46 -13.16 15.89 19.93
N ILE A 47 -11.83 15.75 19.84
CA ILE A 47 -11.14 14.48 19.62
C ILE A 47 -10.24 14.11 20.82
N SER A 48 -10.58 13.00 21.47
CA SER A 48 -9.81 12.36 22.53
C SER A 48 -9.05 11.14 22.00
N VAL A 49 -7.81 11.36 21.53
CA VAL A 49 -6.95 10.29 21.01
C VAL A 49 -6.57 9.29 22.11
N GLY A 50 -6.60 7.99 21.79
CA GLY A 50 -6.36 6.91 22.74
C GLY A 50 -7.63 6.26 23.28
N ASP A 51 -8.81 6.75 22.88
CA ASP A 51 -10.13 6.21 23.24
C ASP A 51 -10.76 5.38 22.09
N ARG A 52 -11.58 4.38 22.44
CA ARG A 52 -12.43 3.56 21.56
C ARG A 52 -13.55 4.37 20.91
N ALA A 53 -13.95 5.48 21.53
CA ALA A 53 -14.88 6.46 21.00
C ALA A 53 -14.20 7.86 21.02
N PRO A 54 -13.25 8.10 20.10
CA PRO A 54 -12.39 9.27 20.19
C PRO A 54 -13.11 10.58 19.82
N VAL A 55 -14.29 10.52 19.19
CA VAL A 55 -15.08 11.71 18.83
C VAL A 55 -16.19 11.89 19.86
N ARG A 56 -16.32 13.10 20.38
CA ARG A 56 -17.31 13.43 21.41
C ARG A 56 -18.73 13.10 20.95
N ASN A 57 -19.54 12.55 21.86
CA ASN A 57 -20.94 12.16 21.62
C ASN A 57 -21.14 11.16 20.47
N THR A 58 -20.08 10.47 20.02
CA THR A 58 -20.16 9.50 18.93
C THR A 58 -20.05 8.08 19.50
N PRO A 59 -21.00 7.17 19.20
CA PRO A 59 -20.90 5.77 19.59
C PRO A 59 -19.69 5.08 18.96
N PRO A 60 -19.10 4.07 19.63
CA PRO A 60 -17.91 3.37 19.12
C PRO A 60 -18.16 2.56 17.85
N TRP A 61 -19.41 2.26 17.51
CA TRP A 61 -19.77 1.53 16.29
C TRP A 61 -19.65 2.40 15.03
N VAL A 62 -19.72 3.74 15.15
CA VAL A 62 -19.61 4.67 14.01
C VAL A 62 -18.21 4.60 13.40
N THR A 63 -18.18 4.44 12.09
CA THR A 63 -16.95 4.34 11.32
C THR A 63 -16.38 5.71 11.01
N LEU A 64 -15.20 6.00 11.57
CA LEU A 64 -14.50 7.27 11.43
C LEU A 64 -13.51 7.28 10.26
N GLU A 65 -13.26 8.45 9.66
CA GLU A 65 -12.10 8.65 8.79
C GLU A 65 -10.83 8.76 9.66
N VAL A 66 -9.90 7.81 9.48
CA VAL A 66 -8.68 7.68 10.28
C VAL A 66 -7.44 7.84 9.41
N VAL A 67 -6.52 8.71 9.81
CA VAL A 67 -5.24 8.92 9.13
C VAL A 67 -4.16 7.96 9.64
N HIS A 68 -2.97 8.01 9.03
CA HIS A 68 -1.85 7.17 9.41
C HIS A 68 -1.51 7.33 10.90
N GLY A 69 -1.22 6.22 11.58
CA GLY A 69 -0.97 6.20 13.02
C GLY A 69 -2.23 6.04 13.89
N GLY A 70 -3.42 5.88 13.29
CA GLY A 70 -4.65 5.61 14.03
C GLY A 70 -5.39 6.86 14.55
N PHE A 71 -5.04 8.05 14.06
CA PHE A 71 -5.66 9.30 14.47
C PHE A 71 -6.99 9.51 13.73
N ALA A 72 -8.09 9.63 14.48
CA ALA A 72 -9.39 10.00 13.93
C ALA A 72 -9.39 11.48 13.52
N THR A 73 -10.04 11.78 12.40
CA THR A 73 -10.22 13.16 11.90
C THR A 73 -11.45 13.86 12.45
N GLY A 74 -12.35 13.12 13.12
CA GLY A 74 -13.67 13.61 13.53
C GLY A 74 -14.79 13.31 12.52
N ARG A 75 -14.45 13.03 11.26
CA ARG A 75 -15.44 12.78 10.19
C ARG A 75 -15.97 11.35 10.20
N PHE A 76 -17.25 11.19 9.88
CA PHE A 76 -17.89 9.89 9.71
C PHE A 76 -17.81 9.43 8.25
N LEU A 77 -17.42 8.18 8.00
CA LEU A 77 -17.30 7.67 6.62
C LEU A 77 -18.66 7.46 5.95
N ALA A 78 -19.68 6.99 6.70
CA ALA A 78 -21.07 6.99 6.23
C ALA A 78 -21.69 8.40 6.20
N GLY A 79 -20.96 9.39 6.74
CA GLY A 79 -21.40 10.78 6.86
C GLY A 79 -20.78 11.75 5.85
N GLY A 80 -20.11 11.27 4.79
CA GLY A 80 -19.39 12.08 3.81
C GLY A 80 -20.22 13.09 2.99
N GLU A 81 -19.63 13.65 1.93
CA GLU A 81 -20.37 14.53 1.01
C GLU A 81 -21.47 13.75 0.27
N VAL A 82 -22.67 14.34 0.15
CA VAL A 82 -23.80 13.73 -0.58
C VAL A 82 -23.40 13.52 -2.04
N CYS A 83 -23.33 12.25 -2.43
CA CYS A 83 -22.92 11.86 -3.77
C CYS A 83 -24.02 12.13 -4.82
N GLN A 84 -23.66 12.04 -6.10
CA GLN A 84 -24.62 12.26 -7.19
C GLN A 84 -25.80 11.28 -7.16
N ALA A 85 -25.55 10.01 -6.78
CA ALA A 85 -26.58 9.00 -6.68
C ALA A 85 -27.59 9.31 -5.56
N GLU A 86 -27.11 9.77 -4.39
CA GLU A 86 -27.99 10.20 -3.29
C GLU A 86 -28.84 11.40 -3.68
N ARG A 87 -28.27 12.37 -4.40
CA ARG A 87 -29.03 13.53 -4.91
C ARG A 87 -30.12 13.10 -5.90
N ALA A 88 -29.80 12.16 -6.79
CA ALA A 88 -30.76 11.63 -7.74
C ALA A 88 -31.89 10.87 -7.03
N LYS A 89 -31.56 10.04 -6.03
CA LYS A 89 -32.55 9.31 -5.24
C LYS A 89 -33.42 10.25 -4.42
N TYR A 90 -32.84 11.28 -3.82
CA TYR A 90 -33.59 12.30 -3.08
C TYR A 90 -34.59 13.03 -3.98
N ALA A 91 -34.18 13.40 -5.20
CA ALA A 91 -35.09 14.00 -6.18
C ALA A 91 -36.24 13.06 -6.57
N GLU A 92 -35.97 11.76 -6.72
CA GLU A 92 -36.98 10.72 -6.97
C GLU A 92 -38.00 10.63 -5.82
N VAL A 93 -37.52 10.51 -4.58
CA VAL A 93 -38.36 10.37 -3.38
C VAL A 93 -39.28 11.57 -3.21
N ILE A 94 -38.74 12.79 -3.24
CA ILE A 94 -39.54 14.01 -3.05
C ILE A 94 -40.56 14.20 -4.17
N SER A 95 -40.24 13.80 -5.41
CA SER A 95 -41.19 13.85 -6.52
C SER A 95 -42.43 12.97 -6.31
N LYS A 96 -42.29 11.86 -5.58
CA LYS A 96 -43.37 10.94 -5.24
C LYS A 96 -44.20 11.42 -4.04
N SER A 97 -43.57 12.10 -3.08
CA SER A 97 -44.23 12.56 -1.84
C SER A 97 -44.98 13.90 -1.94
N GLY A 98 -44.94 14.58 -3.10
CA GLY A 98 -45.74 15.79 -3.36
C GLY A 98 -45.36 17.05 -2.56
N GLY A 99 -44.17 17.08 -1.94
CA GLY A 99 -43.72 18.19 -1.07
C GLY A 99 -43.12 19.39 -1.82
N GLU A 100 -43.17 20.57 -1.19
CA GLU A 100 -42.52 21.80 -1.70
C GLU A 100 -40.99 21.77 -1.59
N PHE A 101 -40.31 22.28 -2.61
CA PHE A 101 -38.84 22.38 -2.71
C PHE A 101 -38.25 23.40 -1.73
N PRO A 102 -37.29 23.03 -0.86
CA PRO A 102 -36.17 23.92 -0.60
C PRO A 102 -35.25 23.90 -1.83
N GLY A 103 -35.03 25.05 -2.48
CA GLY A 103 -34.21 25.13 -3.71
C GLY A 103 -32.77 24.61 -3.56
N HIS A 104 -32.27 24.54 -2.32
CA HIS A 104 -30.99 23.92 -1.96
C HIS A 104 -31.11 23.23 -0.58
N PRO A 105 -31.51 21.95 -0.51
CA PRO A 105 -31.51 21.21 0.74
C PRO A 105 -30.07 21.02 1.23
N ASP A 106 -29.85 21.19 2.54
CA ASP A 106 -28.58 20.86 3.16
C ASP A 106 -28.38 19.33 3.26
N THR A 107 -27.15 18.90 3.56
CA THR A 107 -26.81 17.47 3.66
C THR A 107 -27.67 16.76 4.70
N ALA A 108 -27.99 17.43 5.81
CA ALA A 108 -28.75 16.85 6.91
C ALA A 108 -30.19 16.53 6.48
N ALA A 109 -30.87 17.47 5.82
CA ALA A 109 -32.22 17.28 5.31
C ALA A 109 -32.28 16.16 4.26
N ILE A 110 -31.30 16.10 3.35
CA ILE A 110 -31.23 15.02 2.35
C ILE A 110 -31.12 13.66 3.04
N ARG A 111 -30.21 13.52 4.02
CA ARG A 111 -30.00 12.25 4.73
C ARG A 111 -31.19 11.81 5.54
N THR A 112 -31.80 12.74 6.29
CA THR A 112 -33.00 12.43 7.07
C THR A 112 -34.10 11.94 6.16
N ALA A 113 -34.37 12.63 5.04
CA ALA A 113 -35.39 12.22 4.09
C ALA A 113 -35.12 10.84 3.49
N LEU A 114 -33.87 10.54 3.09
CA LEU A 114 -33.52 9.25 2.51
C LEU A 114 -33.61 8.10 3.53
N ASN A 115 -33.07 8.29 4.74
CA ASN A 115 -33.17 7.27 5.80
C ASN A 115 -34.64 7.01 6.17
N SER A 116 -35.47 8.05 6.26
CA SER A 116 -36.91 7.93 6.54
C SER A 116 -37.66 7.22 5.41
N TYR A 117 -37.38 7.54 4.15
CA TYR A 117 -38.01 6.88 3.00
C TYR A 117 -37.84 5.36 3.02
N PHE A 118 -36.65 4.88 3.42
CA PHE A 118 -36.39 3.44 3.52
C PHE A 118 -37.12 2.73 4.67
N LEU A 119 -37.79 3.47 5.57
CA LEU A 119 -38.70 2.93 6.57
C LEU A 119 -40.16 2.89 6.07
N GLU A 120 -40.49 3.61 5.00
CA GLU A 120 -41.81 3.60 4.38
C GLU A 120 -41.97 2.35 3.49
N GLU A 121 -43.23 1.97 3.19
CA GLU A 121 -43.56 0.75 2.44
C GLU A 121 -42.80 0.66 1.09
N GLY A 122 -42.74 1.76 0.34
CA GLY A 122 -42.05 1.81 -0.95
C GLY A 122 -40.53 1.62 -0.85
N GLY A 123 -39.90 2.21 0.17
CA GLY A 123 -38.46 2.06 0.41
C GLY A 123 -38.11 0.69 1.00
N ALA A 124 -38.96 0.15 1.88
CA ALA A 124 -38.79 -1.20 2.42
C ALA A 124 -38.87 -2.27 1.32
N GLN A 125 -39.79 -2.13 0.35
CA GLN A 125 -39.87 -3.02 -0.80
C GLN A 125 -38.60 -2.95 -1.66
N GLU A 126 -38.04 -1.76 -1.86
CA GLU A 126 -36.78 -1.59 -2.60
C GLU A 126 -35.60 -2.28 -1.88
N LEU A 127 -35.53 -2.20 -0.55
CA LEU A 127 -34.52 -2.94 0.23
C LEU A 127 -34.72 -4.45 0.14
N SER A 128 -35.97 -4.93 0.16
CA SER A 128 -36.31 -6.34 -0.02
C SER A 128 -35.86 -6.87 -1.39
N ASP A 129 -36.10 -6.08 -2.45
CA ASP A 129 -35.69 -6.41 -3.81
C ASP A 129 -34.16 -6.47 -3.92
N LEU A 130 -33.45 -5.52 -3.28
CA LEU A 130 -31.99 -5.52 -3.23
C LEU A 130 -31.44 -6.75 -2.48
N LEU A 131 -32.05 -7.14 -1.34
CA LEU A 131 -31.68 -8.34 -0.60
C LEU A 131 -31.89 -9.61 -1.43
N THR A 132 -33.03 -9.71 -2.09
CA THR A 132 -33.42 -10.87 -2.89
C THR A 132 -32.57 -11.00 -4.15
N ALA A 133 -32.34 -9.89 -4.86
CA ALA A 133 -31.47 -9.86 -6.03
C ALA A 133 -29.98 -9.90 -5.68
N LYS A 134 -29.62 -9.70 -4.39
CA LYS A 134 -28.26 -9.57 -3.89
C LYS A 134 -27.43 -8.48 -4.59
N ARG A 135 -28.12 -7.41 -5.05
CA ARG A 135 -27.57 -6.30 -5.86
C ARG A 135 -27.32 -5.06 -5.02
N TYR A 136 -26.45 -5.16 -4.01
CA TYR A 136 -26.06 -4.02 -3.18
C TYR A 136 -24.56 -4.03 -2.89
N ARG A 137 -24.02 -2.84 -2.58
CA ARG A 137 -22.63 -2.69 -2.12
C ARG A 137 -22.57 -1.90 -0.83
N LEU A 138 -21.84 -2.45 0.14
CA LEU A 138 -21.55 -1.81 1.42
C LEU A 138 -20.11 -1.28 1.40
N LEU A 139 -19.95 0.05 1.41
CA LEU A 139 -18.63 0.69 1.50
C LEU A 139 -18.13 0.73 2.94
N VAL A 140 -19.07 0.91 3.86
CA VAL A 140 -18.91 0.90 5.31
C VAL A 140 -20.08 0.12 5.91
N PRO A 141 -19.93 -0.49 7.09
CA PRO A 141 -20.93 -1.42 7.60
C PRO A 141 -22.28 -0.75 7.93
N GLU A 142 -22.29 0.56 8.20
CA GLU A 142 -23.50 1.36 8.44
C GLU A 142 -24.48 1.31 7.26
N HIS A 143 -23.97 1.24 6.02
CA HIS A 143 -24.80 1.17 4.81
C HIS A 143 -25.69 -0.09 4.76
N GLY A 144 -25.40 -1.11 5.58
CA GLY A 144 -26.19 -2.33 5.67
C GLY A 144 -27.19 -2.34 6.81
N ALA A 145 -27.30 -1.26 7.61
CA ALA A 145 -28.13 -1.27 8.80
C ALA A 145 -29.63 -1.35 8.48
N LEU A 146 -30.12 -0.61 7.48
CA LEU A 146 -31.52 -0.69 7.06
C LEU A 146 -31.84 -1.97 6.29
N LEU A 147 -30.86 -2.57 5.60
CA LEU A 147 -31.02 -3.91 5.01
C LEU A 147 -31.23 -4.97 6.11
N ALA A 148 -30.49 -4.87 7.22
CA ALA A 148 -30.68 -5.75 8.37
C ALA A 148 -32.05 -5.54 9.03
N ALA A 149 -32.50 -4.29 9.20
CA ALA A 149 -33.83 -3.98 9.72
C ALA A 149 -34.95 -4.56 8.82
N CYS A 150 -34.83 -4.38 7.50
CA CYS A 150 -35.74 -4.96 6.51
C CYS A 150 -35.80 -6.50 6.64
N TYR A 151 -34.65 -7.16 6.74
CA TYR A 151 -34.58 -8.61 6.93
C TYR A 151 -35.28 -9.07 8.22
N LEU A 152 -35.10 -8.35 9.33
CA LEU A 152 -35.74 -8.66 10.62
C LEU A 152 -37.27 -8.58 10.51
N VAL A 153 -37.79 -7.53 9.86
CA VAL A 153 -39.24 -7.36 9.64
C VAL A 153 -39.80 -8.51 8.78
N GLU A 154 -39.11 -8.90 7.70
CA GLU A 154 -39.51 -10.04 6.86
C GLU A 154 -39.53 -11.38 7.61
N LYS A 155 -38.70 -11.53 8.66
CA LYS A 155 -38.69 -12.72 9.53
C LYS A 155 -39.67 -12.63 10.70
N GLY A 156 -40.45 -11.54 10.80
CA GLY A 156 -41.41 -11.33 11.88
C GLY A 156 -40.80 -10.81 13.19
N GLU A 157 -39.52 -10.47 13.23
CA GLU A 157 -38.83 -9.91 14.41
C GLU A 157 -38.99 -8.38 14.48
N VAL A 158 -40.24 -7.93 14.49
CA VAL A 158 -40.61 -6.52 14.42
C VAL A 158 -40.08 -5.73 15.63
N ASP A 159 -40.12 -6.28 16.84
CA ASP A 159 -39.61 -5.62 18.04
C ASP A 159 -38.09 -5.40 17.98
N ARG A 160 -37.34 -6.39 17.50
CA ARG A 160 -35.88 -6.26 17.30
C ARG A 160 -35.54 -5.24 16.21
N ALA A 161 -36.35 -5.17 15.16
CA ALA A 161 -36.20 -4.16 14.12
C ALA A 161 -36.42 -2.76 14.71
N HIS A 162 -37.48 -2.55 15.51
CA HIS A 162 -37.73 -1.28 16.19
C HIS A 162 -36.58 -0.90 17.15
N ASP A 163 -36.11 -1.82 17.99
CA ASP A 163 -34.96 -1.61 18.88
C ASP A 163 -33.68 -1.21 18.12
N LEU A 164 -33.50 -1.76 16.93
CA LEU A 164 -32.40 -1.37 16.04
C LEU A 164 -32.61 0.05 15.53
N ILE A 165 -33.79 0.37 14.97
CA ILE A 165 -34.10 1.69 14.44
C ILE A 165 -33.97 2.78 15.51
N ASP A 166 -34.43 2.55 16.74
CA ASP A 166 -34.30 3.50 17.86
C ASP A 166 -32.85 3.90 18.14
N LYS A 167 -31.89 2.98 17.90
CA LYS A 167 -30.44 3.27 18.03
C LYS A 167 -29.89 4.07 16.86
N LEU A 168 -30.51 3.99 15.68
CA LEU A 168 -30.05 4.65 14.46
C LEU A 168 -30.65 6.05 14.28
N VAL A 169 -31.90 6.26 14.68
CA VAL A 169 -32.66 7.53 14.52
C VAL A 169 -31.87 8.77 14.97
N PRO A 170 -31.14 8.76 16.11
CA PRO A 170 -30.34 9.93 16.53
C PRO A 170 -29.28 10.38 15.51
N PHE A 171 -28.90 9.52 14.56
CA PHE A 171 -27.87 9.78 13.56
C PHE A 171 -28.42 9.89 12.13
N PHE A 172 -29.75 9.93 11.93
CA PHE A 172 -30.37 9.96 10.60
C PHE A 172 -30.03 11.20 9.77
N SER A 173 -29.70 12.32 10.40
CA SER A 173 -29.24 13.54 9.72
C SER A 173 -27.75 13.49 9.35
N GLU A 174 -26.98 12.60 9.99
CA GLU A 174 -25.52 12.60 9.92
C GLU A 174 -24.95 11.41 9.12
N LEU A 175 -25.62 10.25 9.12
CA LEU A 175 -25.12 9.01 8.53
C LEU A 175 -26.09 8.46 7.47
N ALA A 176 -25.54 7.89 6.39
CA ALA A 176 -26.29 7.06 5.45
C ALA A 176 -26.38 5.62 5.97
N PHE A 177 -27.58 5.09 6.18
CA PHE A 177 -27.82 3.70 6.62
C PHE A 177 -28.32 2.77 5.51
N TYR A 178 -28.24 3.23 4.26
CA TYR A 178 -28.69 2.55 3.05
C TYR A 178 -27.51 2.18 2.13
N PRO A 179 -27.64 1.15 1.27
CA PRO A 179 -26.57 0.69 0.40
C PRO A 179 -26.29 1.64 -0.77
N VAL A 180 -25.12 1.48 -1.40
CA VAL A 180 -24.83 2.16 -2.67
C VAL A 180 -25.48 1.38 -3.82
N VAL A 181 -26.38 2.04 -4.55
CA VAL A 181 -27.11 1.48 -5.70
C VAL A 181 -26.27 1.64 -6.98
N GLY A 182 -26.26 0.63 -7.86
CA GLY A 182 -25.77 0.74 -9.24
C GLY A 182 -24.31 0.36 -9.52
N ILE A 183 -23.57 -0.17 -8.53
CA ILE A 183 -22.25 -0.77 -8.74
C ILE A 183 -22.26 -2.15 -8.10
N CYS A 184 -22.74 -3.16 -8.82
CA CYS A 184 -22.83 -4.51 -8.30
C CYS A 184 -22.21 -5.50 -9.27
N GLY A 185 -21.26 -6.26 -8.76
CA GLY A 185 -20.98 -7.59 -9.25
C GLY A 185 -21.99 -8.60 -8.72
N ASP A 186 -22.06 -9.76 -9.34
CA ASP A 186 -22.91 -10.85 -8.88
C ASP A 186 -22.30 -11.47 -7.61
N THR A 187 -22.85 -11.13 -6.44
CA THR A 187 -22.44 -11.72 -5.15
C THR A 187 -22.65 -13.23 -5.11
N SER A 188 -23.44 -13.80 -6.03
CA SER A 188 -23.58 -15.25 -6.19
C SER A 188 -22.26 -15.92 -6.64
N GLN A 189 -21.39 -15.21 -7.37
CA GLN A 189 -20.04 -15.71 -7.68
C GLN A 189 -19.14 -15.76 -6.45
N MET A 190 -19.28 -14.80 -5.51
CA MET A 190 -18.51 -14.79 -4.26
C MET A 190 -18.86 -15.99 -3.37
N LEU A 191 -20.13 -16.43 -3.39
CA LEU A 191 -20.57 -17.63 -2.66
C LEU A 191 -20.16 -18.95 -3.35
N SER A 192 -19.80 -18.91 -4.64
CA SER A 192 -19.58 -20.10 -5.46
C SER A 192 -18.11 -20.49 -5.67
N GLY A 193 -17.13 -19.70 -5.22
CA GLY A 193 -15.74 -19.96 -5.61
C GLY A 193 -14.69 -19.65 -4.56
N ASP A 194 -13.79 -20.62 -4.35
CA ASP A 194 -12.47 -20.44 -3.72
C ASP A 194 -11.52 -19.61 -4.60
N LEU A 195 -12.04 -18.79 -5.51
CA LEU A 195 -11.27 -18.05 -6.50
C LEU A 195 -11.17 -16.58 -6.11
N PHE A 196 -9.94 -16.09 -6.05
CA PHE A 196 -9.62 -14.73 -5.67
C PHE A 196 -8.86 -14.03 -6.79
N SER A 197 -8.95 -12.70 -6.82
CA SER A 197 -8.16 -11.85 -7.71
C SER A 197 -7.49 -10.75 -6.92
N VAL A 198 -6.22 -10.45 -7.25
CA VAL A 198 -5.48 -9.36 -6.59
C VAL A 198 -6.09 -8.00 -6.92
N ARG A 199 -6.71 -7.89 -8.10
CA ARG A 199 -7.44 -6.71 -8.58
C ARG A 199 -8.75 -7.17 -9.20
N THR A 200 -9.84 -6.48 -8.89
CA THR A 200 -11.10 -6.69 -9.61
C THR A 200 -11.06 -6.00 -10.98
N CYS A 201 -12.02 -6.32 -11.86
CA CYS A 201 -12.15 -5.64 -13.14
C CYS A 201 -12.36 -4.12 -12.96
N PHE A 202 -13.07 -3.69 -11.93
CA PHE A 202 -13.24 -2.28 -11.57
C PHE A 202 -11.91 -1.61 -11.22
N ASP A 203 -11.09 -2.27 -10.40
CA ASP A 203 -9.77 -1.78 -10.02
C ASP A 203 -8.85 -1.59 -11.24
N LEU A 204 -8.87 -2.56 -12.15
CA LEU A 204 -8.10 -2.52 -13.40
C LEU A 204 -8.63 -1.45 -14.35
N SER A 205 -9.95 -1.36 -14.55
CA SER A 205 -10.57 -0.34 -15.40
C SER A 205 -10.21 1.06 -14.92
N ARG A 206 -10.37 1.33 -13.63
CA ARG A 206 -9.97 2.61 -13.02
C ARG A 206 -8.48 2.88 -13.16
N LYS A 207 -7.63 1.86 -12.97
CA LYS A 207 -6.19 1.99 -13.15
C LYS A 207 -5.85 2.41 -14.57
N PHE A 208 -6.42 1.76 -15.58
CA PHE A 208 -6.15 2.09 -16.98
C PHE A 208 -6.77 3.41 -17.42
N ALA A 209 -7.99 3.73 -16.96
CA ALA A 209 -8.63 5.03 -17.18
C ALA A 209 -7.82 6.19 -16.58
N SER A 210 -7.13 5.95 -15.45
CA SER A 210 -6.27 6.96 -14.82
C SER A 210 -4.94 7.21 -15.55
N ILE A 211 -4.58 6.38 -16.52
CA ILE A 211 -3.36 6.60 -17.32
C ILE A 211 -3.63 7.79 -18.25
N GLY A 212 -3.19 8.96 -17.80
CA GLY A 212 -3.17 10.18 -18.61
C GLY A 212 -1.87 10.32 -19.39
N GLU A 213 -1.85 11.25 -20.34
CA GLU A 213 -0.60 11.68 -20.98
C GLU A 213 0.30 12.39 -19.96
N PRO A 214 1.52 11.90 -19.70
CA PRO A 214 2.48 12.62 -18.87
C PRO A 214 2.78 14.00 -19.47
N ALA A 215 2.74 15.06 -18.64
CA ALA A 215 2.99 16.43 -19.09
C ALA A 215 4.33 16.59 -19.83
N ASP A 216 5.35 15.84 -19.40
CA ASP A 216 6.68 15.84 -20.03
C ASP A 216 6.66 15.25 -21.44
N LEU A 217 5.88 14.18 -21.68
CA LEU A 217 5.71 13.60 -23.01
C LEU A 217 4.94 14.55 -23.93
N LYS A 218 3.88 15.18 -23.42
CA LYS A 218 3.12 16.20 -24.14
C LYS A 218 4.01 17.36 -24.56
N LEU A 219 4.86 17.83 -23.64
CA LEU A 219 5.81 18.89 -23.90
C LEU A 219 6.88 18.44 -24.92
N MET A 220 7.43 17.23 -24.77
CA MET A 220 8.41 16.68 -25.69
C MET A 220 7.88 16.66 -27.12
N ARG A 221 6.66 16.14 -27.35
CA ARG A 221 6.02 16.13 -28.68
C ARG A 221 5.85 17.53 -29.24
N LYS A 222 5.40 18.50 -28.42
CA LYS A 222 5.29 19.91 -28.81
C LYS A 222 6.66 20.52 -29.16
N VAL A 223 7.71 20.18 -28.43
CA VAL A 223 9.07 20.65 -28.73
C VAL A 223 9.55 20.07 -30.05
N LEU A 224 9.44 18.75 -30.25
CA LEU A 224 9.93 18.06 -31.45
C LEU A 224 9.21 18.53 -32.71
N SER A 225 7.88 18.68 -32.68
CA SER A 225 7.09 19.22 -33.80
C SER A 225 7.44 20.67 -34.15
N SER A 226 7.96 21.46 -33.19
CA SER A 226 8.41 22.84 -33.42
C SER A 226 9.85 22.97 -33.97
N LEU A 227 10.58 21.86 -34.15
CA LEU A 227 11.97 21.90 -34.59
C LEU A 227 12.16 22.28 -36.07
N PRO A 228 11.34 21.83 -37.04
CA PRO A 228 11.47 22.30 -38.43
C PRO A 228 11.32 23.82 -38.56
N LEU A 229 10.41 24.40 -37.79
CA LEU A 229 10.20 25.86 -37.74
C LEU A 229 11.40 26.59 -37.13
N TYR A 230 12.04 25.98 -36.13
CA TYR A 230 13.30 26.48 -35.58
C TYR A 230 14.42 26.48 -36.62
N ASP A 231 14.47 25.46 -37.48
CA ASP A 231 15.50 25.36 -38.53
C ASP A 231 15.30 26.40 -39.63
N GLN A 232 14.05 26.66 -40.03
CA GLN A 232 13.70 27.71 -40.99
C GLN A 232 14.10 29.09 -40.48
N MET A 233 13.86 29.36 -39.19
CA MET A 233 14.27 30.60 -38.54
C MET A 233 15.81 30.76 -38.56
N VAL A 234 16.54 29.68 -38.25
CA VAL A 234 18.00 29.70 -38.29
C VAL A 234 18.54 29.85 -39.73
N ALA A 235 17.89 29.24 -40.72
CA ALA A 235 18.25 29.40 -42.12
C ALA A 235 18.16 30.87 -42.57
N LEU A 236 17.05 31.55 -42.24
CA LEU A 236 16.92 32.99 -42.52
C LEU A 236 17.98 33.84 -41.79
N LEU A 237 18.32 33.51 -40.54
CA LEU A 237 19.40 34.20 -39.84
C LEU A 237 20.77 33.98 -40.52
N LEU A 238 21.04 32.79 -41.05
CA LEU A 238 22.29 32.51 -41.76
C LEU A 238 22.40 33.23 -43.11
N GLU A 239 21.30 33.49 -43.81
CA GLU A 239 21.30 34.32 -45.03
C GLU A 239 21.83 35.74 -44.79
N THR A 240 21.75 36.22 -43.53
CA THR A 240 22.27 37.54 -43.15
C THR A 240 23.77 37.62 -42.94
N VAL A 241 24.45 36.47 -42.96
CA VAL A 241 25.90 36.37 -42.77
C VAL A 241 26.61 36.68 -44.10
N VAL A 242 27.59 37.58 -44.05
CA VAL A 242 28.49 37.84 -45.19
C VAL A 242 29.79 37.07 -44.98
N GLY A 243 30.10 36.13 -45.87
CA GLY A 243 31.26 35.23 -45.78
C GLY A 243 30.86 33.79 -45.44
N GLU A 244 31.81 32.99 -44.96
CA GLU A 244 31.55 31.59 -44.56
C GLU A 244 30.60 31.52 -43.35
N ALA A 245 29.80 30.45 -43.27
CA ALA A 245 28.89 30.24 -42.15
C ALA A 245 29.64 30.13 -40.80
N PRO A 246 29.10 30.67 -39.69
CA PRO A 246 29.74 30.58 -38.38
C PRO A 246 29.96 29.14 -37.93
N ASN A 247 31.18 28.77 -37.59
CA ASN A 247 31.51 27.41 -37.13
C ASN A 247 32.53 27.46 -35.99
N PHE A 248 32.45 26.48 -35.08
CA PHE A 248 33.48 26.32 -34.06
C PHE A 248 34.77 25.80 -34.67
N VAL A 249 35.90 26.25 -34.12
CA VAL A 249 37.22 25.71 -34.43
C VAL A 249 37.40 24.39 -33.68
N VAL A 250 37.71 23.33 -34.41
CA VAL A 250 37.91 21.98 -33.87
C VAL A 250 39.32 21.51 -34.25
N ASP A 251 40.06 20.97 -33.28
CA ASP A 251 41.37 20.35 -33.48
C ASP A 251 41.32 18.85 -33.12
N SER A 252 42.48 18.18 -33.07
CA SER A 252 42.59 16.76 -32.71
C SER A 252 42.16 16.44 -31.28
N ASN A 253 42.06 17.44 -30.40
CA ASN A 253 41.68 17.31 -28.99
C ASN A 253 40.24 17.79 -28.71
N GLY A 254 39.53 18.30 -29.73
CA GLY A 254 38.14 18.72 -29.64
C GLY A 254 37.94 20.21 -29.94
N LEU A 255 37.00 20.86 -29.24
CA LEU A 255 36.74 22.29 -29.43
C LEU A 255 37.94 23.11 -28.97
N VAL A 256 38.42 24.03 -29.80
CA VAL A 256 39.46 25.00 -29.42
C VAL A 256 38.80 26.11 -28.62
N HIS A 257 39.38 26.47 -27.47
CA HIS A 257 38.84 27.49 -26.58
C HIS A 257 39.76 28.72 -26.54
N ASP A 258 39.19 29.89 -26.31
CA ASP A 258 39.93 31.13 -26.04
C ASP A 258 40.46 31.20 -24.60
N GLU A 259 41.15 32.30 -24.29
CA GLU A 259 41.71 32.60 -22.96
C GLU A 259 40.67 32.64 -21.83
N PHE A 260 39.38 32.79 -22.15
CA PHE A 260 38.25 32.79 -21.22
C PHE A 260 37.50 31.45 -21.19
N ARG A 261 38.07 30.39 -21.77
CA ARG A 261 37.45 29.07 -21.93
C ARG A 261 36.12 29.10 -22.70
N GLN A 262 35.95 30.04 -23.62
CA GLN A 262 34.84 30.03 -24.57
C GLN A 262 35.26 29.37 -25.88
N PRO A 263 34.39 28.58 -26.54
CA PRO A 263 34.72 27.98 -27.82
C PRO A 263 35.00 29.05 -28.88
N LEU A 264 36.13 28.92 -29.58
CA LEU A 264 36.54 29.85 -30.63
C LEU A 264 35.65 29.66 -31.87
N VAL A 265 35.16 30.77 -32.43
CA VAL A 265 34.23 30.79 -33.58
C VAL A 265 34.86 31.48 -34.78
N ARG A 266 34.87 30.81 -35.95
CA ARG A 266 35.26 31.39 -37.25
C ARG A 266 34.04 31.59 -38.15
N GLY A 267 34.19 32.33 -39.25
CA GLY A 267 33.14 32.65 -40.22
C GLY A 267 32.75 34.14 -40.23
N GLY A 268 31.79 34.48 -41.07
CA GLY A 268 31.27 35.84 -41.26
C GLY A 268 30.47 36.36 -40.06
N GLU A 269 30.26 37.68 -40.01
CA GLU A 269 29.39 38.30 -39.02
C GLU A 269 27.93 38.25 -39.49
N PRO A 270 26.97 37.88 -38.61
CA PRO A 270 25.54 37.90 -38.93
C PRO A 270 24.97 39.32 -38.98
N LEU A 271 23.76 39.44 -39.54
CA LEU A 271 22.98 40.68 -39.68
C LEU A 271 23.63 41.75 -40.59
N GLN A 272 24.50 41.34 -41.51
CA GLN A 272 25.20 42.24 -42.45
C GLN A 272 24.47 42.35 -43.80
N LYS A 273 23.67 41.34 -44.17
CA LYS A 273 22.95 41.29 -45.45
C LYS A 273 21.46 40.97 -45.26
N ALA A 274 20.60 41.99 -45.24
CA ALA A 274 19.15 41.80 -45.18
C ALA A 274 18.47 42.80 -46.13
N ASP A 275 17.94 42.30 -47.24
CA ASP A 275 17.22 43.11 -48.23
C ASP A 275 15.71 43.15 -47.93
N ALA A 276 14.97 43.93 -48.72
CA ALA A 276 13.52 44.08 -48.53
C ALA A 276 12.79 42.73 -48.64
N ASP A 277 13.24 41.82 -49.52
CA ASP A 277 12.66 40.48 -49.68
C ASP A 277 12.85 39.62 -48.42
N TRP A 278 14.05 39.63 -47.83
CA TRP A 278 14.32 38.94 -46.58
C TRP A 278 13.34 39.34 -45.47
N PHE A 279 13.08 40.64 -45.30
CA PHE A 279 12.13 41.13 -44.29
C PHE A 279 10.70 40.68 -44.56
N VAL A 280 10.28 40.56 -45.83
CA VAL A 280 8.96 40.01 -46.19
C VAL A 280 8.86 38.54 -45.79
N ARG A 281 9.87 37.72 -46.09
CA ARG A 281 9.90 36.31 -45.69
C ARG A 281 9.95 36.14 -44.17
N ALA A 282 10.79 36.90 -43.48
CA ALA A 282 10.93 36.84 -42.03
C ALA A 282 9.68 37.31 -41.28
N SER A 283 8.98 38.33 -41.78
CA SER A 283 7.71 38.81 -41.22
C SER A 283 6.57 37.80 -41.35
N LYS A 284 6.59 36.96 -42.39
CA LYS A 284 5.65 35.83 -42.52
C LYS A 284 5.96 34.69 -41.54
N LEU A 285 7.24 34.44 -41.25
CA LEU A 285 7.67 33.36 -40.36
C LEU A 285 7.48 33.68 -38.88
N LEU A 286 7.65 34.96 -38.48
CA LEU A 286 7.60 35.37 -37.08
C LEU A 286 6.29 34.99 -36.36
N PRO A 287 5.08 35.22 -36.90
CA PRO A 287 3.83 34.79 -36.27
C PRO A 287 3.75 33.28 -36.06
N LEU A 288 4.28 32.48 -37.01
CA LEU A 288 4.35 31.02 -36.90
C LEU A 288 5.27 30.61 -35.76
N CYS A 289 6.43 31.26 -35.59
CA CYS A 289 7.34 31.00 -34.48
C CYS A 289 6.71 31.35 -33.12
N VAL A 290 5.99 32.46 -33.03
CA VAL A 290 5.31 32.91 -31.80
C VAL A 290 4.24 31.90 -31.35
N SER A 291 3.44 31.38 -32.29
CA SER A 291 2.38 30.40 -32.00
C SER A 291 2.90 28.98 -31.86
N GLY A 292 3.89 28.60 -32.67
CA GLY A 292 4.42 27.23 -32.78
C GLY A 292 5.46 26.86 -31.72
N PHE A 293 6.18 27.83 -31.14
CA PHE A 293 7.14 27.53 -30.07
C PHE A 293 6.44 27.33 -28.71
N PRO A 294 6.89 26.34 -27.91
CA PRO A 294 6.31 26.11 -26.60
C PRO A 294 6.64 27.28 -25.65
N GLN A 295 5.60 27.86 -25.04
CA GLN A 295 5.69 28.97 -24.09
C GLN A 295 6.16 28.48 -22.71
N LEU A 296 7.43 28.11 -22.61
CA LEU A 296 8.05 27.55 -21.41
C LEU A 296 8.57 28.65 -20.49
N LYS A 297 8.04 28.73 -19.26
CA LYS A 297 8.54 29.60 -18.19
C LYS A 297 9.52 28.83 -17.31
N SER A 298 10.75 28.64 -17.78
CA SER A 298 11.82 28.07 -16.95
C SER A 298 13.16 28.73 -17.23
N LEU A 299 13.94 28.95 -16.17
CA LEU A 299 15.29 29.50 -16.26
C LEU A 299 16.20 28.70 -17.21
N LYS A 300 16.00 27.38 -17.30
CA LYS A 300 16.76 26.50 -18.20
C LYS A 300 16.39 26.73 -19.67
N TYR A 301 15.12 26.97 -19.96
CA TYR A 301 14.64 27.28 -21.32
C TYR A 301 15.04 28.69 -21.76
N GLU A 302 14.90 29.69 -20.89
CA GLU A 302 15.28 31.09 -21.18
C GLU A 302 16.78 31.20 -21.49
N LYS A 303 17.61 30.37 -20.86
CA LYS A 303 19.05 30.30 -21.13
C LYS A 303 19.41 29.48 -22.39
N SER A 304 18.46 28.80 -23.01
CA SER A 304 18.69 27.91 -24.15
C SER A 304 19.06 28.66 -25.44
N ILE A 305 19.84 28.01 -26.30
CA ILE A 305 20.24 28.55 -27.62
C ILE A 305 19.01 28.88 -28.46
N LYS A 306 18.00 28.00 -28.48
CA LYS A 306 16.75 28.19 -29.24
C LYS A 306 16.02 29.47 -28.82
N HIS A 307 15.86 29.69 -27.52
CA HIS A 307 15.14 30.86 -27.02
C HIS A 307 15.90 32.16 -27.34
N LYS A 308 17.23 32.18 -27.16
CA LYS A 308 18.07 33.34 -27.48
C LYS A 308 18.04 33.68 -28.97
N LEU A 309 18.17 32.68 -29.85
CA LEU A 309 18.05 32.88 -31.30
C LEU A 309 16.67 33.40 -31.71
N PHE A 310 15.60 32.92 -31.08
CA PHE A 310 14.26 33.44 -31.31
C PHE A 310 14.10 34.91 -30.88
N LEU A 311 14.65 35.29 -29.73
CA LEU A 311 14.64 36.69 -29.28
C LEU A 311 15.42 37.59 -30.24
N CYS A 312 16.58 37.16 -30.74
CA CYS A 312 17.31 37.89 -31.78
C CYS A 312 16.48 38.08 -33.04
N PHE A 313 15.91 36.98 -33.54
CA PHE A 313 15.14 36.97 -34.77
C PHE A 313 13.93 37.89 -34.66
N LYS A 314 13.18 37.80 -33.56
CA LYS A 314 12.04 38.67 -33.27
C LYS A 314 12.45 40.14 -33.23
N ASP A 315 13.48 40.50 -32.45
CA ASP A 315 13.95 41.88 -32.31
C ASP A 315 14.40 42.46 -33.66
N PHE A 316 15.15 41.68 -34.44
CA PHE A 316 15.65 42.12 -35.75
C PHE A 316 14.53 42.31 -36.77
N VAL A 317 13.52 41.44 -36.79
CA VAL A 317 12.36 41.56 -37.69
C VAL A 317 11.48 42.76 -37.30
N GLU A 318 11.21 42.95 -36.01
CA GLU A 318 10.31 44.02 -35.53
C GLU A 318 10.96 45.40 -35.57
N ASN A 319 12.25 45.50 -35.23
CA ASN A 319 12.91 46.79 -34.99
C ASN A 319 13.99 47.14 -36.03
N ARG A 320 14.23 46.26 -37.03
CA ARG A 320 15.34 46.35 -38.01
C ARG A 320 16.73 46.51 -37.38
N GLN A 321 16.84 46.26 -36.07
CA GLN A 321 18.04 46.34 -35.26
C GLN A 321 17.96 45.25 -34.19
N ALA A 322 19.06 44.52 -33.96
CA ALA A 322 19.16 43.56 -32.87
C ALA A 322 19.83 44.23 -31.66
N LYS A 323 19.09 45.06 -30.92
CA LYS A 323 19.66 45.82 -29.78
C LYS A 323 19.96 44.93 -28.58
N ARG A 324 19.25 43.81 -28.45
CA ARG A 324 19.32 42.94 -27.26
C ARG A 324 20.48 41.95 -27.27
N ILE A 325 21.04 41.62 -28.44
CA ILE A 325 22.09 40.60 -28.59
C ILE A 325 23.16 41.10 -29.56
N LYS A 326 24.40 41.19 -29.08
CA LYS A 326 25.55 41.60 -29.90
C LYS A 326 25.77 40.63 -31.07
N PRO A 327 26.15 41.11 -32.28
CA PRO A 327 26.42 40.26 -33.45
C PRO A 327 27.42 39.13 -33.18
N SER A 328 28.47 39.39 -32.40
CA SER A 328 29.46 38.38 -31.99
C SER A 328 28.85 37.25 -31.15
N TRP A 329 27.86 37.54 -30.32
CA TRP A 329 27.17 36.51 -29.53
C TRP A 329 26.19 35.71 -30.38
N LEU A 330 25.49 36.36 -31.32
CA LEU A 330 24.66 35.69 -32.31
C LEU A 330 25.49 34.73 -33.18
N LYS A 331 26.70 35.15 -33.58
CA LYS A 331 27.67 34.30 -34.30
C LYS A 331 27.99 33.02 -33.51
N SER A 332 28.27 33.13 -32.22
CA SER A 332 28.49 31.97 -31.34
C SER A 332 27.25 31.08 -31.19
N LEU A 333 26.05 31.66 -31.12
CA LEU A 333 24.79 30.90 -31.03
C LEU A 333 24.50 30.12 -32.32
N LEU A 334 24.77 30.72 -33.48
CA LEU A 334 24.65 30.07 -34.79
C LEU A 334 25.68 28.93 -34.94
N ALA A 335 26.93 29.17 -34.57
CA ALA A 335 27.96 28.13 -34.55
C ALA A 335 27.58 26.95 -33.62
N ALA A 336 27.02 27.24 -32.45
CA ALA A 336 26.53 26.23 -31.52
C ALA A 336 25.36 25.41 -32.08
N TYR A 337 24.44 26.06 -32.81
CA TYR A 337 23.38 25.37 -33.53
C TYR A 337 23.95 24.43 -34.60
N ILE A 338 24.88 24.93 -35.44
CA ILE A 338 25.46 24.17 -36.56
C ILE A 338 26.27 22.98 -36.05
N TYR A 339 27.07 23.16 -35.00
CA TYR A 339 27.82 22.08 -34.38
C TYR A 339 26.90 20.94 -33.90
N LYS A 340 25.82 21.32 -33.21
CA LYS A 340 24.87 20.36 -32.63
C LYS A 340 23.97 19.68 -33.67
N ASN A 341 23.44 20.41 -34.64
CA ASN A 341 22.38 19.92 -35.53
C ASN A 341 22.85 19.71 -36.99
N GLY A 342 23.91 20.39 -37.43
CA GLY A 342 24.31 20.54 -38.84
C GLY A 342 23.79 21.85 -39.44
N LEU A 343 24.31 22.21 -40.62
CA LEU A 343 23.82 23.36 -41.39
C LEU A 343 22.37 23.12 -41.86
N PRO A 344 21.50 24.14 -41.88
CA PRO A 344 20.21 24.03 -42.54
C PRO A 344 20.34 23.51 -43.98
N GLY A 345 19.54 22.50 -44.33
CA GLY A 345 19.62 21.81 -45.64
C GLY A 345 20.68 20.69 -45.74
N SER A 346 21.60 20.55 -44.76
CA SER A 346 22.60 19.46 -44.75
C SER A 346 21.99 18.09 -44.45
N GLU A 347 22.64 17.02 -44.93
CA GLU A 347 22.21 15.63 -44.66
C GLU A 347 22.24 15.27 -43.17
N LYS A 348 23.17 15.86 -42.41
CA LYS A 348 23.22 15.69 -40.95
C LYS A 348 21.93 16.18 -40.28
N LEU A 349 21.43 17.36 -40.67
CA LEU A 349 20.20 17.92 -40.10
C LEU A 349 18.97 17.13 -40.57
N LYS A 350 18.91 16.76 -41.86
CA LYS A 350 17.80 15.96 -42.41
C LYS A 350 17.68 14.62 -41.68
N THR A 351 18.79 13.91 -41.50
CA THR A 351 18.82 12.63 -40.76
C THR A 351 18.39 12.80 -39.29
N LEU A 352 18.86 13.86 -38.63
CA LEU A 352 18.47 14.15 -37.24
C LEU A 352 16.97 14.46 -37.11
N ARG A 353 16.41 15.26 -38.04
CA ARG A 353 14.99 15.61 -38.05
C ARG A 353 14.10 14.44 -38.42
N ALA A 354 14.52 13.57 -39.33
CA ALA A 354 13.82 12.32 -39.62
C ALA A 354 13.68 11.46 -38.34
N LYS A 355 14.77 11.24 -37.60
CA LYS A 355 14.73 10.51 -36.32
C LYS A 355 13.84 11.16 -35.26
N GLN A 356 13.84 12.49 -35.18
CA GLN A 356 13.02 13.21 -34.20
C GLN A 356 11.54 13.26 -34.59
N ALA A 357 11.23 13.30 -35.89
CA ALA A 357 9.88 13.17 -36.40
C ALA A 357 9.34 11.77 -36.13
N GLU A 358 10.16 10.72 -36.35
CA GLU A 358 9.86 9.34 -35.97
C GLU A 358 9.60 9.20 -34.47
N GLN A 359 10.43 9.80 -33.61
CA GLN A 359 10.20 9.81 -32.16
C GLN A 359 8.92 10.55 -31.76
N ALA A 360 8.59 11.64 -32.46
CA ALA A 360 7.37 12.42 -32.18
C ALA A 360 6.11 11.72 -32.68
N SER A 361 6.21 10.85 -33.70
CA SER A 361 5.11 10.06 -34.24
C SER A 361 4.85 8.76 -33.47
N LEU A 362 5.74 8.37 -32.56
CA LEU A 362 5.50 7.23 -31.66
C LEU A 362 4.22 7.43 -30.85
N ARG A 363 3.38 6.38 -30.84
CA ARG A 363 2.06 6.41 -30.19
C ARG A 363 2.21 6.32 -28.67
N PRO A 364 1.61 7.24 -27.90
CA PRO A 364 1.66 7.20 -26.45
C PRO A 364 0.92 5.97 -25.89
N HIS A 365 1.54 5.28 -24.93
CA HIS A 365 0.93 4.09 -24.35
C HIS A 365 -0.38 4.34 -23.57
N PHE A 366 -0.68 5.57 -23.17
CA PHE A 366 -1.91 5.89 -22.43
C PHE A 366 -3.19 5.63 -23.26
N GLN A 367 -3.09 5.67 -24.59
CA GLN A 367 -4.21 5.40 -25.50
C GLN A 367 -4.68 3.95 -25.40
N TYR A 368 -3.75 2.99 -25.33
CA TYR A 368 -4.06 1.58 -25.06
C TYR A 368 -4.77 1.38 -23.70
N GLY A 369 -4.42 2.18 -22.69
CA GLY A 369 -5.10 2.15 -21.39
C GLY A 369 -6.59 2.48 -21.49
N LYS A 370 -6.97 3.48 -22.29
CA LYS A 370 -8.38 3.84 -22.48
C LYS A 370 -9.20 2.69 -23.10
N ILE A 371 -8.60 1.99 -24.07
CA ILE A 371 -9.23 0.83 -24.71
C ILE A 371 -9.44 -0.29 -23.70
N LEU A 372 -8.41 -0.63 -22.92
CA LEU A 372 -8.54 -1.65 -21.88
C LEU A 372 -9.57 -1.28 -20.81
N ALA A 373 -9.66 0.00 -20.42
CA ALA A 373 -10.69 0.46 -19.49
C ALA A 373 -12.10 0.23 -20.04
N ALA A 374 -12.36 0.64 -21.29
CA ALA A 374 -13.65 0.45 -21.95
C ALA A 374 -13.98 -1.04 -22.18
N ARG A 375 -12.97 -1.88 -22.49
CA ARG A 375 -13.17 -3.34 -22.60
C ARG A 375 -13.52 -3.95 -21.24
N LEU A 376 -12.86 -3.53 -20.16
CA LEU A 376 -13.09 -4.02 -18.79
C LEU A 376 -14.45 -3.61 -18.21
N GLU A 377 -15.03 -2.49 -18.64
CA GLU A 377 -16.38 -2.06 -18.24
C GLU A 377 -17.49 -3.04 -18.66
N LYS A 378 -17.20 -3.96 -19.58
CA LYS A 378 -18.14 -5.02 -20.03
C LYS A 378 -18.13 -6.25 -19.13
N PHE A 379 -17.20 -6.34 -18.18
CA PHE A 379 -17.09 -7.45 -17.23
C PHE A 379 -17.78 -7.11 -15.92
N ASP A 380 -18.01 -8.13 -15.09
CA ASP A 380 -18.42 -7.93 -13.72
C ASP A 380 -17.36 -7.05 -13.00
N PRO A 381 -17.74 -5.88 -12.44
CA PRO A 381 -16.80 -4.96 -11.80
C PRO A 381 -16.08 -5.56 -10.58
N GLU A 382 -16.71 -6.46 -9.83
CA GLU A 382 -16.12 -7.11 -8.65
C GLU A 382 -15.56 -8.50 -8.98
N GLY A 383 -15.90 -9.05 -10.15
CA GLY A 383 -15.39 -10.32 -10.65
C GLY A 383 -13.90 -10.29 -11.03
N GLY A 384 -13.32 -11.48 -11.05
CA GLY A 384 -12.01 -11.75 -11.63
C GLY A 384 -12.10 -12.16 -13.10
N LEU A 385 -10.94 -12.22 -13.75
CA LEU A 385 -10.75 -12.59 -15.14
C LEU A 385 -10.36 -14.06 -15.25
N THR A 386 -10.87 -14.76 -16.25
CA THR A 386 -10.31 -16.04 -16.68
C THR A 386 -9.09 -15.84 -17.59
N SER A 387 -8.32 -16.90 -17.83
CA SER A 387 -7.24 -16.86 -18.83
C SER A 387 -7.76 -16.52 -20.24
N ALA A 388 -8.98 -16.97 -20.59
CA ALA A 388 -9.60 -16.65 -21.88
C ALA A 388 -10.00 -15.15 -21.96
N ASP A 389 -10.44 -14.55 -20.85
CA ASP A 389 -10.74 -13.12 -20.79
C ASP A 389 -9.49 -12.26 -20.97
N LEU A 390 -8.37 -12.70 -20.41
CA LEU A 390 -7.07 -12.06 -20.62
C LEU A 390 -6.71 -12.00 -22.10
N ASP A 391 -6.84 -13.11 -22.82
CA ASP A 391 -6.57 -13.19 -24.26
C ASP A 391 -7.54 -12.32 -25.06
N ARG A 392 -8.82 -12.28 -24.66
CA ARG A 392 -9.83 -11.40 -25.27
C ARG A 392 -9.51 -9.93 -25.06
N LEU A 393 -9.08 -9.54 -23.86
CA LEU A 393 -8.70 -8.16 -23.53
C LEU A 393 -7.43 -7.71 -24.26
N LEU A 394 -6.50 -8.63 -24.51
CA LEU A 394 -5.24 -8.38 -25.23
C LEU A 394 -5.32 -8.61 -26.74
N SER A 395 -6.49 -9.01 -27.26
CA SER A 395 -6.73 -9.13 -28.69
C SER A 395 -6.39 -7.81 -29.40
N PRO A 396 -5.91 -7.84 -30.67
CA PRO A 396 -5.58 -6.63 -31.42
C PRO A 396 -6.70 -5.59 -31.37
N VAL A 397 -6.31 -4.31 -31.44
CA VAL A 397 -7.27 -3.19 -31.50
C VAL A 397 -8.15 -3.33 -32.73
N VAL A 398 -9.47 -3.16 -32.57
CA VAL A 398 -10.45 -3.20 -33.68
C VAL A 398 -10.76 -1.82 -34.24
N ASP A 399 -11.35 -1.74 -35.42
CA ASP A 399 -11.58 -0.49 -36.17
C ASP A 399 -12.31 0.58 -35.35
N ASP A 400 -13.36 0.20 -34.61
CA ASP A 400 -14.14 1.13 -33.76
C ASP A 400 -13.29 1.76 -32.63
N GLU A 401 -12.25 1.05 -32.17
CA GLU A 401 -11.35 1.50 -31.11
C GLU A 401 -10.21 2.39 -31.63
N LEU A 402 -9.98 2.44 -32.95
CA LEU A 402 -8.93 3.27 -33.56
C LEU A 402 -9.15 4.76 -33.31
N SER A 403 -10.40 5.17 -33.11
CA SER A 403 -10.80 6.52 -32.68
C SER A 403 -10.14 6.98 -31.37
N CYS A 404 -9.63 6.06 -30.55
CA CYS A 404 -8.90 6.38 -29.32
C CYS A 404 -7.43 6.80 -29.55
N PHE A 405 -6.89 6.62 -30.75
CA PHE A 405 -5.50 6.92 -31.09
C PHE A 405 -5.35 8.29 -31.76
N ALA A 406 -4.23 8.95 -31.46
CA ALA A 406 -3.81 10.19 -32.09
C ALA A 406 -2.27 10.21 -32.18
N PRO A 407 -1.68 10.18 -33.40
CA PRO A 407 -2.34 10.20 -34.71
C PRO A 407 -3.12 8.90 -35.01
N GLU A 408 -4.13 9.00 -35.88
CA GLU A 408 -4.90 7.84 -36.35
C GLU A 408 -3.98 6.82 -37.04
N PRO A 409 -4.18 5.51 -36.79
CA PRO A 409 -3.41 4.46 -37.45
C PRO A 409 -3.78 4.34 -38.93
N ALA A 410 -2.85 3.79 -39.73
CA ALA A 410 -3.15 3.45 -41.10
C ALA A 410 -4.21 2.33 -41.13
N PRO A 411 -5.12 2.29 -42.13
CA PRO A 411 -6.23 1.32 -42.16
C PRO A 411 -5.80 -0.17 -42.08
N GLU A 412 -4.57 -0.49 -42.45
CA GLU A 412 -4.05 -1.87 -42.47
C GLU A 412 -3.19 -2.20 -41.22
N GLU A 413 -2.99 -1.25 -40.31
CA GLU A 413 -2.08 -1.41 -39.18
C GLU A 413 -2.74 -2.14 -37.99
N LYS A 414 -2.39 -3.41 -37.81
CA LYS A 414 -2.82 -4.19 -36.63
C LYS A 414 -2.02 -3.77 -35.39
N LEU A 415 -2.64 -3.00 -34.50
CA LEU A 415 -2.02 -2.58 -33.25
C LEU A 415 -2.15 -3.66 -32.17
N ALA A 416 -1.02 -4.28 -31.81
CA ALA A 416 -0.92 -5.18 -30.67
C ALA A 416 -0.65 -4.42 -29.37
N PHE A 417 -1.08 -4.99 -28.23
CA PHE A 417 -0.81 -4.42 -26.92
C PHE A 417 0.64 -4.67 -26.47
N PRO A 418 1.34 -3.67 -25.90
CA PRO A 418 2.62 -3.88 -25.25
C PRO A 418 2.56 -4.92 -24.11
N SER A 419 3.59 -5.76 -23.98
CA SER A 419 3.63 -6.88 -23.03
C SER A 419 3.44 -6.50 -21.55
N TYR A 420 3.76 -5.27 -21.16
CA TYR A 420 3.56 -4.82 -19.79
C TYR A 420 2.07 -4.69 -19.40
N PHE A 421 1.16 -4.50 -20.37
CA PHE A 421 -0.29 -4.51 -20.10
C PHE A 421 -0.76 -5.89 -19.67
N ALA A 422 -0.22 -6.95 -20.27
CA ALA A 422 -0.49 -8.33 -19.87
C ALA A 422 -0.08 -8.57 -18.41
N ALA A 423 1.08 -8.04 -17.98
CA ALA A 423 1.52 -8.15 -16.59
C ALA A 423 0.57 -7.47 -15.59
N TRP A 424 -0.05 -6.35 -15.97
CA TRP A 424 -1.08 -5.69 -15.15
C TRP A 424 -2.39 -6.46 -15.12
N LEU A 425 -2.88 -6.90 -16.28
CA LEU A 425 -4.12 -7.66 -16.39
C LEU A 425 -4.04 -9.01 -15.67
N ARG A 426 -2.86 -9.64 -15.61
CA ARG A 426 -2.64 -10.86 -14.80
C ARG A 426 -3.00 -10.69 -13.32
N GLN A 427 -2.95 -9.47 -12.77
CA GLN A 427 -3.41 -9.23 -11.39
C GLN A 427 -4.92 -9.41 -11.23
N GLY A 428 -5.67 -9.40 -12.33
CA GLY A 428 -7.10 -9.66 -12.36
C GLY A 428 -7.47 -11.14 -12.51
N LEU A 429 -6.53 -12.07 -12.67
CA LEU A 429 -6.87 -13.47 -12.82
C LEU A 429 -7.57 -14.01 -11.56
N ALA A 430 -8.66 -14.76 -11.75
CA ALA A 430 -9.38 -15.47 -10.70
C ALA A 430 -8.75 -16.84 -10.47
N MET A 431 -8.14 -17.06 -9.31
CA MET A 431 -7.44 -18.31 -8.97
C MET A 431 -7.58 -18.64 -7.47
N PRO A 432 -7.42 -19.92 -7.07
CA PRO A 432 -7.27 -20.25 -5.66
C PRO A 432 -6.12 -19.49 -5.03
N LEU A 433 -6.22 -19.19 -3.73
CA LEU A 433 -5.20 -18.39 -3.03
C LEU A 433 -3.80 -19.01 -3.13
N ALA A 434 -3.69 -20.34 -3.07
CA ALA A 434 -2.44 -21.06 -3.32
C ALA A 434 -1.89 -20.79 -4.74
N GLY A 435 -2.76 -20.84 -5.75
CA GLY A 435 -2.40 -20.52 -7.14
C GLY A 435 -1.95 -19.08 -7.34
N LEU A 436 -2.52 -18.10 -6.61
CA LEU A 436 -2.05 -16.71 -6.63
C LEU A 436 -0.64 -16.55 -6.04
N ILE A 437 -0.28 -17.37 -5.04
CA ILE A 437 1.06 -17.39 -4.45
C ILE A 437 2.06 -18.02 -5.42
N GLU A 438 1.72 -19.17 -5.99
CA GLU A 438 2.54 -19.88 -6.99
C GLU A 438 2.81 -19.03 -8.23
N ALA A 439 1.80 -18.28 -8.70
CA ALA A 439 1.92 -17.33 -9.81
C ALA A 439 2.75 -16.07 -9.46
N GLY A 440 3.18 -15.91 -8.22
CA GLY A 440 3.94 -14.75 -7.75
C GLY A 440 3.12 -13.46 -7.69
N LEU A 441 1.79 -13.55 -7.65
CA LEU A 441 0.88 -12.40 -7.53
C LEU A 441 0.71 -11.98 -6.05
N VAL A 442 0.70 -12.95 -5.13
CA VAL A 442 0.76 -12.73 -3.68
C VAL A 442 2.18 -13.03 -3.20
N THR A 443 2.93 -11.97 -2.86
CA THR A 443 4.38 -12.07 -2.61
C THR A 443 4.80 -11.82 -1.16
N SER A 444 3.84 -11.64 -0.25
CA SER A 444 4.12 -11.43 1.17
C SER A 444 2.92 -11.83 2.05
N SER A 445 3.19 -12.11 3.32
CA SER A 445 2.19 -12.33 4.37
C SER A 445 1.20 -11.17 4.52
N GLU A 446 1.64 -9.92 4.36
CA GLU A 446 0.77 -8.74 4.40
C GLU A 446 -0.16 -8.65 3.18
N ALA A 447 0.29 -9.13 2.01
CA ALA A 447 -0.56 -9.25 0.83
C ALA A 447 -1.57 -10.40 1.00
N PHE A 448 -1.12 -11.54 1.54
CA PHE A 448 -1.98 -12.68 1.88
C PHE A 448 -3.11 -12.29 2.84
N GLY A 449 -2.79 -11.52 3.89
CA GLY A 449 -3.78 -11.04 4.86
C GLY A 449 -4.89 -10.14 4.30
N ARG A 450 -4.85 -9.76 3.01
CA ARG A 450 -5.95 -9.04 2.33
C ARG A 450 -7.09 -9.95 1.89
N PHE A 451 -6.82 -11.24 1.71
CA PHE A 451 -7.80 -12.24 1.27
C PHE A 451 -8.47 -12.96 2.44
N LEU A 452 -7.80 -13.01 3.60
CA LEU A 452 -8.34 -13.66 4.80
C LEU A 452 -9.71 -13.14 5.27
N PRO A 453 -10.04 -11.82 5.17
CA PRO A 453 -11.38 -11.36 5.48
C PRO A 453 -12.49 -12.04 4.68
N GLU A 454 -12.24 -12.27 3.38
CA GLU A 454 -13.20 -12.91 2.50
C GLU A 454 -13.35 -14.40 2.83
N LEU A 455 -12.22 -15.11 3.00
CA LEU A 455 -12.20 -16.50 3.45
C LEU A 455 -12.90 -16.70 4.81
N THR A 456 -12.65 -15.79 5.75
CA THR A 456 -13.28 -15.81 7.07
C THR A 456 -14.78 -15.55 6.95
N GLY A 457 -15.17 -14.54 6.18
CA GLY A 457 -16.58 -14.26 5.90
C GLY A 457 -17.31 -15.45 5.29
N LEU A 458 -16.74 -16.10 4.27
CA LEU A 458 -17.29 -17.30 3.63
C LEU A 458 -17.42 -18.46 4.60
N THR A 459 -16.41 -18.66 5.47
CA THR A 459 -16.45 -19.67 6.53
C THR A 459 -17.60 -19.41 7.51
N LEU A 460 -17.78 -18.15 7.92
CA LEU A 460 -18.81 -17.76 8.88
C LEU A 460 -20.24 -17.93 8.36
N VAL A 461 -20.45 -17.81 7.03
CA VAL A 461 -21.78 -17.94 6.43
C VAL A 461 -22.06 -19.32 5.85
N ARG A 462 -21.06 -20.22 5.84
CA ARG A 462 -21.12 -21.52 5.16
C ARG A 462 -22.26 -22.42 5.63
N THR A 463 -22.62 -22.32 6.91
CA THR A 463 -23.68 -23.13 7.54
C THR A 463 -25.05 -22.46 7.50
N LEU A 464 -25.16 -21.25 6.94
CA LEU A 464 -26.42 -20.53 6.85
C LEU A 464 -27.26 -21.06 5.68
N SER A 465 -28.51 -21.41 5.97
CA SER A 465 -29.46 -21.87 4.94
C SER A 465 -30.12 -20.73 4.17
N ASP A 466 -30.20 -19.53 4.76
CA ASP A 466 -30.78 -18.36 4.10
C ASP A 466 -29.70 -17.60 3.32
N ASP A 467 -29.72 -17.81 2.00
CA ASP A 467 -28.85 -17.17 1.01
C ASP A 467 -28.83 -15.64 1.10
N ARG A 468 -29.96 -14.99 1.42
CA ARG A 468 -30.04 -13.53 1.51
C ARG A 468 -29.29 -13.03 2.74
N LEU A 469 -29.44 -13.73 3.86
CA LEU A 469 -28.70 -13.46 5.09
C LEU A 469 -27.20 -13.72 4.92
N ALA A 470 -26.83 -14.83 4.28
CA ALA A 470 -25.43 -15.16 4.00
C ALA A 470 -24.74 -14.04 3.18
N SER A 471 -25.37 -13.57 2.10
CA SER A 471 -24.86 -12.44 1.32
C SER A 471 -24.76 -11.15 2.12
N LEU A 472 -25.77 -10.83 2.93
CA LEU A 472 -25.78 -9.60 3.74
C LEU A 472 -24.67 -9.63 4.80
N TYR A 473 -24.52 -10.76 5.49
CA TYR A 473 -23.52 -10.94 6.52
C TYR A 473 -22.10 -10.88 5.94
N LEU A 474 -21.86 -11.52 4.79
CA LEU A 474 -20.59 -11.44 4.08
C LEU A 474 -20.24 -10.00 3.67
N ALA A 475 -21.21 -9.27 3.11
CA ALA A 475 -21.02 -7.87 2.73
C ALA A 475 -20.73 -6.98 3.95
N LEU A 476 -21.44 -7.18 5.06
CA LEU A 476 -21.22 -6.49 6.33
C LEU A 476 -19.83 -6.77 6.90
N TYR A 477 -19.41 -8.05 6.90
CA TYR A 477 -18.09 -8.46 7.38
C TYR A 477 -16.98 -7.82 6.53
N GLY A 478 -17.10 -7.89 5.21
CA GLY A 478 -16.16 -7.29 4.27
C GLY A 478 -16.07 -5.76 4.42
N ALA A 479 -17.20 -5.08 4.60
CA ALA A 479 -17.22 -3.63 4.86
C ALA A 479 -16.58 -3.28 6.21
N PHE A 480 -16.84 -4.07 7.25
CA PHE A 480 -16.24 -3.87 8.57
C PHE A 480 -14.71 -4.05 8.55
N ARG A 481 -14.18 -5.05 7.83
CA ARG A 481 -12.74 -5.30 7.75
C ARG A 481 -11.96 -4.26 6.94
N LYS A 482 -12.64 -3.47 6.11
CA LYS A 482 -12.05 -2.32 5.39
C LYS A 482 -11.84 -1.10 6.29
N ARG A 483 -12.38 -1.10 7.51
CA ARG A 483 -12.19 -0.01 8.48
C ARG A 483 -10.73 0.12 8.88
N ARG A 484 -10.30 1.35 9.12
CA ARG A 484 -9.00 1.63 9.71
C ARG A 484 -9.07 1.52 11.23
N SER A 485 -8.02 0.98 11.83
CA SER A 485 -7.90 0.89 13.29
C SER A 485 -7.56 2.25 13.91
N LEU A 486 -8.16 2.53 15.06
CA LEU A 486 -7.84 3.67 15.91
C LEU A 486 -6.55 3.46 16.70
N LEU A 487 -5.90 4.55 17.09
CA LEU A 487 -4.87 4.54 18.12
C LEU A 487 -5.54 4.42 19.49
N LEU A 488 -5.32 3.29 20.15
CA LEU A 488 -5.89 3.00 21.47
C LEU A 488 -4.79 3.00 22.52
N LEU A 489 -5.10 3.57 23.68
CA LEU A 489 -4.26 3.58 24.87
C LEU A 489 -5.06 2.99 26.04
N ASN A 490 -4.41 2.78 27.19
CA ASN A 490 -5.07 2.29 28.41
C ASN A 490 -5.75 0.94 28.22
N TYR A 491 -5.13 0.05 27.45
CA TYR A 491 -5.62 -1.31 27.19
C TYR A 491 -7.03 -1.36 26.58
N GLN A 492 -7.49 -0.26 25.98
CA GLN A 492 -8.77 -0.23 25.29
C GLN A 492 -8.74 -1.11 24.02
N SER A 493 -9.90 -1.69 23.67
CA SER A 493 -10.07 -2.49 22.45
C SER A 493 -10.90 -1.77 21.41
N GLN A 494 -10.63 -2.06 20.13
CA GLN A 494 -11.49 -1.64 19.03
C GLN A 494 -12.90 -2.22 19.23
N VAL A 495 -13.90 -1.54 18.67
CA VAL A 495 -15.23 -2.15 18.49
C VAL A 495 -15.08 -3.45 17.68
N ARG A 496 -15.78 -4.51 18.08
CA ARG A 496 -15.81 -5.79 17.38
C ARG A 496 -16.98 -5.84 16.40
N PHE A 497 -16.91 -6.76 15.45
CA PHE A 497 -17.95 -6.94 14.44
C PHE A 497 -19.32 -7.27 15.06
N ALA A 498 -19.34 -8.18 16.03
CA ALA A 498 -20.55 -8.55 16.76
C ALA A 498 -21.10 -7.43 17.68
N GLU A 499 -20.34 -6.35 17.93
CA GLU A 499 -20.82 -5.19 18.72
C GLU A 499 -21.60 -4.18 17.87
N LEU A 500 -21.64 -4.34 16.53
CA LEU A 500 -22.43 -3.45 15.67
C LEU A 500 -23.93 -3.70 15.92
N PRO A 501 -24.76 -2.65 16.12
CA PRO A 501 -26.16 -2.83 16.48
C PRO A 501 -26.94 -3.76 15.54
N TRP A 502 -26.76 -3.61 14.22
CA TRP A 502 -27.42 -4.42 13.21
C TRP A 502 -26.86 -5.85 13.12
N VAL A 503 -25.57 -6.07 13.41
CA VAL A 503 -24.99 -7.43 13.44
C VAL A 503 -25.44 -8.16 14.69
N ALA A 504 -25.45 -7.49 15.84
CA ALA A 504 -25.96 -8.04 17.09
C ALA A 504 -27.45 -8.42 16.94
N ALA A 505 -28.25 -7.60 16.25
CA ALA A 505 -29.66 -7.92 15.99
C ALA A 505 -29.85 -9.16 15.10
N LEU A 506 -28.90 -9.43 14.18
CA LEU A 506 -28.93 -10.61 13.31
C LEU A 506 -28.40 -11.88 13.99
N SER A 507 -27.74 -11.80 15.15
CA SER A 507 -27.07 -12.95 15.79
C SER A 507 -27.96 -14.19 15.98
N PRO A 508 -29.26 -14.09 16.34
CA PRO A 508 -30.12 -15.25 16.53
C PRO A 508 -30.36 -16.07 15.25
N PHE A 509 -30.19 -15.45 14.08
CA PHE A 509 -30.39 -16.10 12.78
C PHE A 509 -29.14 -16.76 12.22
N ILE A 510 -28.00 -16.56 12.90
CA ILE A 510 -26.69 -17.04 12.44
C ILE A 510 -26.35 -18.39 13.09
N SER A 511 -27.02 -18.76 14.18
CA SER A 511 -26.69 -19.96 14.96
C SER A 511 -27.94 -20.73 15.41
N ASP A 512 -28.11 -21.93 14.86
CA ASP A 512 -28.74 -23.09 15.53
C ASP A 512 -27.62 -23.98 16.09
N ILE A 513 -27.88 -24.75 17.14
CA ILE A 513 -26.91 -25.61 17.84
C ILE A 513 -26.21 -26.54 16.84
N ALA A 514 -26.94 -27.29 16.02
CA ALA A 514 -26.34 -28.20 15.04
C ALA A 514 -25.45 -27.48 14.00
N SER A 515 -25.81 -26.25 13.64
CA SER A 515 -24.99 -25.39 12.77
C SER A 515 -23.77 -24.81 13.49
N GLU A 516 -23.79 -24.73 14.82
CA GLU A 516 -22.68 -24.26 15.65
C GLU A 516 -21.52 -25.25 15.68
N GLU A 517 -21.76 -26.56 15.82
CA GLU A 517 -20.69 -27.57 15.74
C GLU A 517 -20.07 -27.64 14.34
N ALA A 518 -20.90 -27.62 13.30
CA ALA A 518 -20.42 -27.61 11.91
C ALA A 518 -19.59 -26.35 11.60
N LEU A 519 -20.03 -25.19 12.11
CA LEU A 519 -19.28 -23.94 11.99
C LEU A 519 -17.95 -24.02 12.74
N LYS A 520 -17.93 -24.54 13.97
CA LYS A 520 -16.69 -24.71 14.74
C LYS A 520 -15.68 -25.60 14.01
N ALA A 521 -16.13 -26.71 13.44
CA ALA A 521 -15.30 -27.62 12.65
C ALA A 521 -14.77 -26.93 11.37
N SER A 522 -15.64 -26.30 10.59
CA SER A 522 -15.23 -25.57 9.38
C SER A 522 -14.28 -24.41 9.69
N ALA A 523 -14.46 -23.73 10.82
CA ALA A 523 -13.59 -22.65 11.27
C ALA A 523 -12.23 -23.16 11.75
N LYS A 524 -12.17 -24.29 12.47
CA LYS A 524 -10.90 -24.94 12.85
C LYS A 524 -10.11 -25.35 11.60
N GLU A 525 -10.78 -25.94 10.61
CA GLU A 525 -10.15 -26.36 9.35
C GLU A 525 -9.64 -25.17 8.54
N ALA A 526 -10.49 -24.15 8.31
CA ALA A 526 -10.10 -22.94 7.59
C ALA A 526 -8.94 -22.20 8.28
N LEU A 527 -8.90 -22.24 9.61
CA LEU A 527 -7.81 -21.70 10.41
C LEU A 527 -6.50 -22.49 10.20
N ALA A 528 -6.56 -23.82 10.25
CA ALA A 528 -5.41 -24.70 10.02
C ALA A 528 -4.85 -24.58 8.59
N ASP A 529 -5.72 -24.55 7.59
CA ASP A 529 -5.34 -24.37 6.17
C ASP A 529 -4.72 -23.00 5.92
N SER A 530 -5.37 -21.93 6.42
CA SER A 530 -4.86 -20.56 6.26
C SER A 530 -3.51 -20.39 6.92
N LEU A 531 -3.31 -20.96 8.11
CA LEU A 531 -2.04 -20.90 8.83
C LEU A 531 -0.97 -21.72 8.10
N SER A 532 -1.26 -22.97 7.74
CA SER A 532 -0.30 -23.85 7.05
C SER A 532 0.14 -23.26 5.71
N LEU A 533 -0.81 -22.76 4.91
CA LEU A 533 -0.52 -22.11 3.63
C LEU A 533 0.37 -20.87 3.81
N LEU A 534 0.08 -20.04 4.81
CA LEU A 534 0.89 -18.87 5.14
C LEU A 534 2.31 -19.26 5.55
N LEU A 535 2.46 -20.25 6.44
CA LEU A 535 3.74 -20.67 6.99
C LEU A 535 4.62 -21.37 5.95
N ASN A 536 4.05 -22.21 5.10
CA ASN A 536 4.80 -22.87 4.03
C ASN A 536 5.36 -21.88 3.00
N ASN A 537 4.63 -20.80 2.69
CA ASN A 537 5.00 -19.86 1.64
C ASN A 537 5.73 -18.59 2.13
N PHE A 538 5.47 -18.17 3.37
CA PHE A 538 6.10 -17.01 4.00
C PHE A 538 6.73 -17.33 5.37
N PRO A 539 7.54 -18.41 5.48
CA PRO A 539 8.04 -18.93 6.76
C PRO A 539 8.94 -17.96 7.52
N TYR A 540 9.49 -16.95 6.84
CA TYR A 540 10.38 -15.93 7.39
C TYR A 540 9.64 -14.70 7.95
N SER A 541 8.33 -14.59 7.73
CA SER A 541 7.57 -13.42 8.17
C SER A 541 7.04 -13.62 9.58
N ILE A 542 7.10 -12.55 10.39
CA ILE A 542 6.22 -12.43 11.55
C ILE A 542 4.76 -12.34 11.07
N LEU A 543 3.80 -12.84 11.86
CA LEU A 543 2.38 -12.75 11.53
C LEU A 543 1.93 -11.28 11.54
N PRO A 544 1.49 -10.71 10.39
CA PRO A 544 1.05 -9.32 10.36
C PRO A 544 -0.24 -9.12 11.16
N ASN A 545 -0.46 -7.93 11.73
CA ASN A 545 -1.65 -7.64 12.54
C ASN A 545 -2.98 -7.90 11.80
N LYS A 546 -3.02 -7.72 10.47
CA LYS A 546 -4.20 -8.06 9.66
C LYS A 546 -4.48 -9.55 9.66
N VAL A 547 -3.43 -10.37 9.52
CA VAL A 547 -3.54 -11.82 9.62
C VAL A 547 -3.99 -12.21 11.03
N VAL A 548 -3.33 -11.70 12.08
CA VAL A 548 -3.71 -11.98 13.48
C VAL A 548 -5.17 -11.65 13.76
N THR A 549 -5.71 -10.57 13.19
CA THR A 549 -7.12 -10.17 13.36
C THR A 549 -8.10 -11.20 12.78
N GLU A 550 -7.80 -11.76 11.61
CA GLU A 550 -8.63 -12.79 11.00
C GLU A 550 -8.45 -14.13 11.71
N LEU A 551 -7.22 -14.50 12.09
CA LEU A 551 -6.98 -15.70 12.89
C LEU A 551 -7.74 -15.65 14.23
N LEU A 552 -7.79 -14.49 14.90
CA LEU A 552 -8.61 -14.27 16.11
C LEU A 552 -10.11 -14.47 15.87
N SER A 553 -10.58 -14.15 14.66
CA SER A 553 -12.00 -14.29 14.31
C SER A 553 -12.34 -15.74 14.03
N LEU A 554 -11.44 -16.46 13.34
CA LEU A 554 -11.56 -17.90 13.12
C LEU A 554 -11.38 -18.71 14.40
N THR A 555 -10.46 -18.35 15.31
CA THR A 555 -10.32 -19.04 16.60
C THR A 555 -11.59 -18.89 17.44
N ALA A 556 -12.19 -17.69 17.46
CA ALA A 556 -13.46 -17.45 18.13
C ALA A 556 -14.60 -18.29 17.53
N ALA A 557 -14.70 -18.34 16.19
CA ALA A 557 -15.68 -19.17 15.48
C ALA A 557 -15.45 -20.68 15.71
N ALA A 558 -14.20 -21.10 15.85
CA ALA A 558 -13.82 -22.47 16.19
C ALA A 558 -14.04 -22.83 17.67
N GLY A 559 -14.44 -21.88 18.52
CA GLY A 559 -14.58 -22.09 19.96
C GLY A 559 -13.24 -22.26 20.69
N LEU A 560 -12.12 -21.89 20.07
CA LEU A 560 -10.77 -22.03 20.61
C LEU A 560 -10.35 -20.79 21.40
N LYS A 561 -9.82 -21.00 22.62
CA LYS A 561 -9.28 -19.93 23.48
C LYS A 561 -7.78 -19.78 23.26
N VAL A 562 -7.39 -19.03 22.24
CA VAL A 562 -5.97 -18.83 21.89
C VAL A 562 -5.51 -17.39 22.24
N PRO A 563 -4.42 -17.20 23.01
CA PRO A 563 -3.96 -15.88 23.45
C PRO A 563 -3.16 -15.15 22.36
N LEU A 564 -3.77 -14.84 21.21
CA LEU A 564 -3.07 -14.16 20.11
C LEU A 564 -2.73 -12.69 20.43
N LEU A 565 -1.50 -12.31 20.07
CA LEU A 565 -0.84 -11.03 20.32
C LEU A 565 -0.60 -10.26 19.01
N TYR A 566 -0.68 -8.93 19.07
CA TYR A 566 -0.31 -8.05 17.95
C TYR A 566 1.19 -7.76 17.93
N GLU A 567 1.77 -7.46 16.75
CA GLU A 567 3.22 -7.26 16.54
C GLU A 567 3.81 -6.21 17.50
N LEU A 568 3.08 -5.11 17.72
CA LEU A 568 3.47 -4.05 18.63
C LEU A 568 2.65 -4.14 19.92
N ALA A 569 3.32 -4.40 21.04
CA ALA A 569 2.72 -4.30 22.36
C ALA A 569 2.56 -2.81 22.73
N ALA A 570 1.44 -2.18 22.37
CA ALA A 570 1.14 -0.82 22.82
C ALA A 570 1.28 -0.68 24.35
N ASP A 571 0.94 -1.76 25.06
CA ASP A 571 1.12 -2.02 26.49
C ASP A 571 2.53 -1.66 27.01
N ILE A 572 3.60 -1.86 26.23
CA ILE A 572 4.96 -1.56 26.71
C ILE A 572 5.21 -0.06 26.87
N PHE A 573 4.53 0.77 26.07
CA PHE A 573 4.54 2.22 26.26
C PHE A 573 3.72 2.62 27.49
N MET A 574 3.13 1.66 28.21
CA MET A 574 2.48 1.85 29.51
C MET A 574 3.24 1.16 30.65
N GLY A 575 4.39 0.55 30.36
CA GLY A 575 5.30 -0.02 31.37
C GLY A 575 4.98 -1.44 31.85
N SER A 576 3.99 -2.13 31.28
CA SER A 576 3.64 -3.53 31.64
C SER A 576 3.03 -4.30 30.47
N PHE A 577 2.81 -5.60 30.62
CA PHE A 577 2.16 -6.46 29.63
C PHE A 577 0.80 -6.97 30.13
N SER A 578 -0.18 -7.08 29.24
CA SER A 578 -1.47 -7.74 29.56
C SER A 578 -1.31 -9.25 29.81
N GLU A 579 -2.26 -9.85 30.52
CA GLU A 579 -2.26 -11.29 30.86
C GLU A 579 -2.10 -12.22 29.64
N LYS A 580 -2.54 -11.77 28.45
CA LYS A 580 -2.41 -12.51 27.20
C LYS A 580 -0.97 -12.88 26.88
N PHE A 581 -0.01 -12.00 27.17
CA PHE A 581 1.41 -12.27 26.93
C PHE A 581 1.91 -13.41 27.80
N LEU A 582 1.50 -13.46 29.08
CA LEU A 582 1.84 -14.56 29.97
C LEU A 582 1.23 -15.88 29.48
N PHE A 583 -0.03 -15.88 29.06
CA PHE A 583 -0.67 -17.10 28.55
C PHE A 583 0.02 -17.60 27.27
N ALA A 584 0.31 -16.74 26.31
CA ALA A 584 1.07 -17.12 25.12
C ALA A 584 2.48 -17.63 25.45
N ALA A 585 3.15 -17.05 26.45
CA ALA A 585 4.44 -17.52 26.93
C ALA A 585 4.37 -18.89 27.61
N LYS A 586 3.28 -19.19 28.32
CA LYS A 586 3.03 -20.51 28.90
C LYS A 586 2.74 -21.58 27.84
N ASP A 587 2.00 -21.22 26.78
CA ASP A 587 1.84 -22.11 25.62
C ASP A 587 3.20 -22.39 24.96
N ALA A 588 4.05 -21.37 24.78
CA ALA A 588 5.40 -21.55 24.28
C ALA A 588 6.25 -22.44 25.20
N ALA A 589 6.14 -22.27 26.52
CA ALA A 589 6.80 -23.12 27.51
C ALA A 589 6.31 -24.57 27.45
N GLN A 590 5.04 -24.82 27.13
CA GLN A 590 4.51 -26.18 26.96
C GLN A 590 5.15 -26.88 25.76
N LEU A 591 5.36 -26.15 24.65
CA LEU A 591 5.87 -26.71 23.40
C LEU A 591 7.42 -26.79 23.34
N LEU A 592 8.13 -25.85 23.98
CA LEU A 592 9.55 -25.59 23.68
C LEU A 592 10.50 -25.71 24.86
N GLU A 593 10.04 -26.08 26.05
CA GLU A 593 10.94 -26.40 27.16
C GLU A 593 11.85 -27.59 26.80
N GLY A 594 13.14 -27.45 27.09
CA GLY A 594 14.20 -28.39 26.71
C GLY A 594 14.62 -28.34 25.23
N SER A 595 14.04 -27.45 24.41
CA SER A 595 14.29 -27.41 22.97
C SER A 595 15.53 -26.59 22.57
N LEU A 596 15.92 -26.69 21.29
CA LEU A 596 16.93 -25.80 20.69
C LEU A 596 16.52 -24.32 20.79
N TYR A 597 15.24 -24.01 20.69
CA TYR A 597 14.73 -22.64 20.78
C TYR A 597 15.02 -22.00 22.13
N GLU A 598 14.71 -22.72 23.21
CA GLU A 598 14.98 -22.28 24.58
C GLU A 598 16.48 -21.99 24.78
N ARG A 599 17.34 -22.95 24.38
CA ARG A 599 18.79 -22.83 24.50
C ARG A 599 19.37 -21.69 23.67
N TYR A 600 18.91 -21.50 22.42
CA TYR A 600 19.45 -20.47 21.53
C TYR A 600 19.15 -19.05 22.02
N TYR A 601 17.95 -18.82 22.54
CA TYR A 601 17.57 -17.51 23.05
C TYR A 601 17.91 -17.29 24.52
N GLY A 602 18.26 -18.35 25.27
CA GLY A 602 18.56 -18.28 26.69
C GLY A 602 17.30 -17.96 27.50
N ILE A 603 16.19 -18.64 27.19
CA ILE A 603 14.92 -18.51 27.88
C ILE A 603 14.91 -19.50 29.06
N ASP A 604 14.28 -19.12 30.18
CA ASP A 604 13.96 -20.05 31.27
C ASP A 604 12.45 -20.31 31.24
N TYR A 605 12.03 -21.35 30.51
CA TYR A 605 10.60 -21.67 30.41
C TYR A 605 10.03 -22.24 31.71
N ALA A 606 10.87 -22.81 32.58
CA ALA A 606 10.45 -23.25 33.91
C ALA A 606 10.07 -22.06 34.79
N GLU A 607 10.85 -20.97 34.77
CA GLU A 607 10.49 -19.68 35.42
C GLU A 607 9.15 -19.18 34.89
N ILE A 608 8.98 -19.10 33.57
CA ILE A 608 7.74 -18.58 32.94
C ILE A 608 6.51 -19.39 33.36
N ARG A 609 6.62 -20.72 33.41
CA ARG A 609 5.52 -21.59 33.82
C ARG A 609 5.12 -21.35 35.28
N SER A 610 6.08 -21.03 36.14
CA SER A 610 5.88 -20.76 37.56
C SER A 610 5.20 -19.42 37.87
N ILE A 611 5.23 -18.46 36.94
CA ILE A 611 4.61 -17.13 37.12
C ILE A 611 3.09 -17.29 37.37
N ALA A 612 2.60 -16.68 38.44
CA ALA A 612 1.19 -16.74 38.81
C ALA A 612 0.32 -15.92 37.83
N SER A 613 -0.93 -16.35 37.63
CA SER A 613 -1.89 -15.56 36.84
C SER A 613 -2.14 -14.21 37.50
N PRO A 614 -2.11 -13.10 36.74
CA PRO A 614 -2.25 -11.76 37.30
C PRO A 614 -3.67 -11.52 37.84
N LYS A 615 -3.76 -10.75 38.94
CA LYS A 615 -5.03 -10.30 39.51
C LYS A 615 -5.54 -9.06 38.76
N LEU A 616 -6.85 -8.82 38.81
CA LEU A 616 -7.46 -7.62 38.25
C LEU A 616 -7.05 -6.40 39.10
N SER A 617 -6.45 -5.40 38.46
CA SER A 617 -6.08 -4.12 39.08
C SER A 617 -6.41 -2.97 38.13
N GLU A 618 -7.06 -1.92 38.61
CA GLU A 618 -7.41 -0.73 37.80
C GLU A 618 -8.11 -1.05 36.46
N GLY A 619 -8.93 -2.10 36.42
CA GLY A 619 -9.67 -2.52 35.23
C GLY A 619 -8.88 -3.34 34.19
N ALA A 620 -7.62 -3.66 34.45
CA ALA A 620 -6.79 -4.50 33.60
C ALA A 620 -6.14 -5.65 34.38
N ARG A 621 -5.84 -6.77 33.70
CA ARG A 621 -5.04 -7.87 34.26
C ARG A 621 -3.65 -7.80 33.65
N LEU A 622 -2.69 -7.30 34.44
CA LEU A 622 -1.32 -7.01 34.00
C LEU A 622 -0.33 -7.96 34.65
N SER A 623 0.59 -8.52 33.87
CA SER A 623 1.65 -9.41 34.36
C SER A 623 2.97 -8.66 34.46
N GLU A 624 3.22 -8.04 35.62
CA GLU A 624 4.49 -7.35 35.89
C GLU A 624 5.68 -8.31 35.89
N GLU A 625 5.50 -9.53 36.42
CA GLU A 625 6.56 -10.53 36.51
C GLU A 625 7.04 -10.95 35.11
N PHE A 626 6.12 -11.19 34.18
CA PHE A 626 6.46 -11.42 32.78
C PHE A 626 7.23 -10.24 32.17
N GLY A 627 6.81 -9.01 32.50
CA GLY A 627 7.53 -7.79 32.09
C GLY A 627 8.96 -7.74 32.61
N ARG A 628 9.20 -8.14 33.88
CA ARG A 628 10.55 -8.20 34.48
C ARG A 628 11.42 -9.23 33.77
N VAL A 629 10.90 -10.40 33.42
CA VAL A 629 11.62 -11.40 32.61
C VAL A 629 12.10 -10.78 31.29
N CYS A 630 11.20 -10.12 30.55
CA CYS A 630 11.55 -9.49 29.27
C CYS A 630 12.59 -8.36 29.42
N VAL A 631 12.50 -7.55 30.48
CA VAL A 631 13.47 -6.48 30.78
C VAL A 631 14.85 -7.04 31.13
N ARG A 632 14.89 -8.13 31.91
CA ARG A 632 16.13 -8.84 32.25
C ARG A 632 16.79 -9.45 31.03
N MET A 633 16.02 -10.17 30.21
CA MET A 633 16.52 -10.73 28.94
C MET A 633 17.01 -9.64 27.97
N ALA A 634 16.39 -8.45 28.02
CA ALA A 634 16.84 -7.30 27.25
C ALA A 634 18.11 -6.63 27.83
N GLY A 635 18.59 -7.03 29.01
CA GLY A 635 19.77 -6.45 29.67
C GLY A 635 19.53 -5.03 30.20
N LEU A 636 18.29 -4.70 30.58
CA LEU A 636 17.88 -3.33 30.94
C LEU A 636 17.45 -3.17 32.41
N GLU A 637 17.81 -4.11 33.29
CA GLU A 637 17.40 -4.11 34.71
C GLU A 637 17.81 -2.85 35.49
N LYS A 638 18.93 -2.22 35.10
CA LYS A 638 19.47 -1.01 35.78
C LYS A 638 18.88 0.30 35.24
N ARG A 639 17.88 0.25 34.36
CA ARG A 639 17.31 1.44 33.72
C ARG A 639 16.51 2.30 34.71
N GLN A 640 16.73 3.61 34.66
CA GLN A 640 15.95 4.63 35.38
C GLN A 640 15.01 5.35 34.40
N GLY A 641 13.69 5.31 34.64
CA GLY A 641 12.70 6.08 33.87
C GLY A 641 12.25 5.53 32.51
N TRP A 642 11.55 6.38 31.74
CA TRP A 642 11.12 6.08 30.37
C TRP A 642 12.33 6.13 29.43
N GLY A 643 12.60 5.01 28.75
CA GLY A 643 13.79 4.81 27.94
C GLY A 643 13.51 5.07 26.47
N SER A 644 14.58 4.96 25.69
CA SER A 644 14.56 5.26 24.27
C SER A 644 13.65 4.30 23.50
N SER A 645 13.27 4.69 22.27
CA SER A 645 12.55 3.80 21.36
C SER A 645 13.33 2.50 21.08
N ALA A 646 14.67 2.55 21.12
CA ALA A 646 15.51 1.37 20.97
C ALA A 646 15.42 0.44 22.19
N ASP A 647 15.40 1.00 23.41
CA ASP A 647 15.23 0.20 24.64
C ASP A 647 13.90 -0.53 24.64
N ASN A 648 12.82 0.18 24.32
CA ASN A 648 11.49 -0.44 24.24
C ASN A 648 11.43 -1.48 23.12
N GLY A 649 12.09 -1.23 21.98
CA GLY A 649 12.24 -2.20 20.91
C GLY A 649 12.92 -3.51 21.32
N ARG A 650 13.98 -3.43 22.15
CA ARG A 650 14.66 -4.62 22.70
C ARG A 650 13.75 -5.45 23.60
N VAL A 651 12.97 -4.82 24.48
CA VAL A 651 12.02 -5.52 25.35
C VAL A 651 10.86 -6.12 24.56
N ILE A 652 10.32 -5.42 23.55
CA ILE A 652 9.33 -5.98 22.62
C ILE A 652 9.88 -7.21 21.91
N GLU A 653 11.13 -7.16 21.46
CA GLU A 653 11.78 -8.30 20.82
C GLU A 653 11.87 -9.51 21.76
N GLN A 654 12.22 -9.31 23.04
CA GLN A 654 12.22 -10.41 24.01
C GLN A 654 10.82 -10.98 24.24
N ALA A 655 9.80 -10.14 24.38
CA ALA A 655 8.43 -10.62 24.50
C ALA A 655 7.99 -11.45 23.28
N GLN A 656 8.37 -11.03 22.06
CA GLN A 656 8.11 -11.80 20.83
C GLN A 656 8.89 -13.11 20.77
N ILE A 657 10.12 -13.16 21.28
CA ILE A 657 10.93 -14.38 21.37
C ILE A 657 10.26 -15.35 22.35
N VAL A 658 10.00 -14.91 23.58
CA VAL A 658 9.45 -15.74 24.66
C VAL A 658 8.07 -16.30 24.31
N THR A 659 7.26 -15.55 23.57
CA THR A 659 5.91 -15.98 23.14
C THR A 659 5.90 -16.68 21.78
N THR A 660 7.05 -16.78 21.11
CA THR A 660 7.18 -17.14 19.69
C THR A 660 6.28 -16.35 18.74
N HIS A 661 5.80 -15.19 19.20
CA HIS A 661 4.79 -14.37 18.54
C HIS A 661 3.62 -15.17 17.96
N ASN A 662 2.88 -15.85 18.85
CA ASN A 662 1.67 -16.64 18.61
C ASN A 662 1.86 -18.03 17.98
N MET A 663 3.06 -18.34 17.48
CA MET A 663 3.29 -19.58 16.75
C MET A 663 3.02 -20.82 17.61
N ALA A 664 3.59 -20.89 18.81
CA ALA A 664 3.36 -22.02 19.72
C ALA A 664 1.89 -22.15 20.12
N SER A 665 1.23 -21.05 20.50
CA SER A 665 -0.19 -21.05 20.85
C SER A 665 -1.08 -21.57 19.72
N LEU A 666 -0.80 -21.18 18.46
CA LEU A 666 -1.55 -21.64 17.29
C LEU A 666 -1.26 -23.11 16.97
N ILE A 667 0.00 -23.54 17.06
CA ILE A 667 0.40 -24.93 16.81
C ILE A 667 -0.27 -25.88 17.81
N ILE A 668 -0.26 -25.53 19.11
CA ILE A 668 -0.93 -26.31 20.15
C ILE A 668 -2.44 -26.33 19.91
N ALA A 669 -3.08 -25.17 19.70
CA ALA A 669 -4.54 -25.10 19.58
C ALA A 669 -5.11 -25.82 18.35
N LEU A 670 -4.29 -26.03 17.32
CA LEU A 670 -4.66 -26.67 16.07
C LEU A 670 -4.06 -28.08 15.92
N ASP A 671 -3.36 -28.58 16.94
CA ASP A 671 -2.71 -29.89 16.92
C ASP A 671 -1.68 -30.05 15.78
N LEU A 672 -1.02 -28.96 15.38
CA LEU A 672 -0.14 -28.92 14.19
C LEU A 672 1.29 -29.39 14.45
N GLU A 673 1.66 -29.74 15.69
CA GLU A 673 3.03 -30.07 16.06
C GLU A 673 3.58 -31.22 15.19
N PHE A 674 2.77 -32.25 14.93
CA PHE A 674 3.11 -33.42 14.12
C PHE A 674 2.38 -33.46 12.77
N ASP A 675 1.65 -32.40 12.42
CA ASP A 675 0.85 -32.36 11.19
C ASP A 675 1.75 -32.24 9.95
N GLU A 676 1.44 -33.05 8.92
CA GLU A 676 2.17 -33.13 7.66
C GLU A 676 2.00 -31.89 6.78
N ARG A 677 0.95 -31.08 7.00
CA ARG A 677 0.74 -29.80 6.30
C ARG A 677 1.88 -28.82 6.52
N LEU A 678 2.67 -28.96 7.61
CA LEU A 678 3.83 -28.12 7.87
C LEU A 678 5.10 -28.76 7.29
N HIS A 679 5.57 -28.21 6.17
CA HIS A 679 6.78 -28.69 5.48
C HIS A 679 8.05 -28.09 6.12
N LEU A 680 8.33 -28.45 7.38
CA LEU A 680 9.32 -27.76 8.23
C LEU A 680 10.71 -27.62 7.60
N GLU A 681 11.25 -28.66 6.95
CA GLU A 681 12.56 -28.58 6.27
C GLU A 681 12.55 -27.54 5.14
N THR A 682 11.55 -27.61 4.26
CA THR A 682 11.37 -26.64 3.17
C THR A 682 11.14 -25.23 3.70
N MET A 683 10.43 -25.10 4.83
CA MET A 683 10.19 -23.82 5.50
C MET A 683 11.50 -23.21 6.02
N VAL A 684 12.38 -23.99 6.64
CA VAL A 684 13.71 -23.55 7.08
C VAL A 684 14.54 -23.06 5.89
N GLN A 685 14.61 -23.86 4.83
CA GLN A 685 15.38 -23.52 3.62
C GLN A 685 14.85 -22.23 2.97
N THR A 686 13.54 -22.14 2.79
CA THR A 686 12.86 -20.98 2.19
C THR A 686 13.05 -19.72 3.04
N ALA A 687 12.94 -19.85 4.36
CA ALA A 687 13.15 -18.73 5.27
C ALA A 687 14.59 -18.22 5.21
N PHE A 688 15.57 -19.11 5.18
CA PHE A 688 16.97 -18.74 5.12
C PHE A 688 17.32 -18.03 3.80
N VAL A 689 16.87 -18.58 2.67
CA VAL A 689 17.03 -17.94 1.35
C VAL A 689 16.40 -16.54 1.32
N ALA A 690 15.24 -16.37 1.94
CA ALA A 690 14.59 -15.08 2.04
C ALA A 690 15.39 -14.07 2.90
N ILE A 691 15.95 -14.50 4.04
CA ILE A 691 16.83 -13.67 4.89
C ILE A 691 18.07 -13.22 4.12
N VAL A 692 18.74 -14.14 3.43
CA VAL A 692 19.90 -13.85 2.58
C VAL A 692 19.52 -12.84 1.51
N ARG A 693 18.44 -13.08 0.75
CA ARG A 693 17.96 -12.16 -0.29
C ARG A 693 17.65 -10.78 0.28
N LEU A 694 17.01 -10.72 1.43
CA LEU A 694 16.67 -9.50 2.12
C LEU A 694 17.95 -8.70 2.44
N LEU A 695 18.89 -9.29 3.18
CA LEU A 695 20.17 -8.68 3.60
C LEU A 695 21.15 -8.40 2.44
N SER A 696 20.92 -8.99 1.27
CA SER A 696 21.69 -8.73 0.04
C SER A 696 21.29 -7.45 -0.69
N ARG A 697 20.09 -6.89 -0.43
CA ARG A 697 19.60 -5.68 -1.11
C ARG A 697 20.52 -4.47 -0.84
N LYS A 698 20.71 -3.59 -1.82
CA LYS A 698 21.38 -2.31 -1.57
C LYS A 698 20.40 -1.37 -0.87
N VAL A 699 20.88 -0.66 0.14
CA VAL A 699 20.09 0.27 0.95
C VAL A 699 20.92 1.51 1.22
N ASP A 700 20.39 2.67 0.87
CA ASP A 700 21.10 3.95 0.95
C ASP A 700 20.80 4.74 2.25
N ASN A 701 19.97 4.17 3.13
CA ASN A 701 19.49 4.81 4.35
C ASN A 701 19.61 3.88 5.56
N TRP A 702 20.19 4.38 6.66
CA TRP A 702 20.38 3.63 7.90
C TRP A 702 19.06 3.08 8.49
N ARG A 703 17.95 3.85 8.41
CA ARG A 703 16.64 3.38 8.93
C ARG A 703 16.15 2.15 8.18
N ALA A 704 16.29 2.17 6.86
CA ALA A 704 15.90 1.06 6.02
C ALA A 704 16.81 -0.16 6.25
N ASP A 705 18.10 0.05 6.58
CA ASP A 705 19.02 -1.03 6.94
C ASP A 705 18.63 -1.68 8.28
N LEU A 706 18.26 -0.88 9.29
CA LEU A 706 17.75 -1.40 10.57
C LEU A 706 16.42 -2.16 10.43
N HIS A 707 15.46 -1.61 9.67
CA HIS A 707 14.19 -2.33 9.41
C HIS A 707 14.43 -3.69 8.76
N ARG A 708 15.40 -3.74 7.85
CA ARG A 708 15.79 -4.97 7.18
C ARG A 708 16.40 -5.99 8.15
N ILE A 709 17.33 -5.55 9.00
CA ILE A 709 17.96 -6.40 10.02
C ILE A 709 16.89 -6.95 10.97
N LYS A 710 15.98 -6.10 11.44
CA LYS A 710 14.83 -6.49 12.27
C LYS A 710 14.00 -7.60 11.60
N ASN A 711 13.66 -7.43 10.32
CA ASN A 711 12.88 -8.42 9.58
C ASN A 711 13.66 -9.72 9.32
N ALA A 712 14.98 -9.65 9.14
CA ALA A 712 15.83 -10.83 9.05
C ALA A 712 15.87 -11.60 10.39
N ALA A 713 15.93 -10.89 11.52
CA ALA A 713 15.85 -11.50 12.84
C ALA A 713 14.48 -12.17 13.10
N TYR A 714 13.37 -11.61 12.59
CA TYR A 714 12.07 -12.30 12.61
C TYR A 714 12.12 -13.64 11.87
N GLY A 715 12.66 -13.65 10.65
CA GLY A 715 12.78 -14.90 9.89
C GLY A 715 13.70 -15.91 10.57
N PHE A 716 14.78 -15.44 11.19
CA PHE A 716 15.71 -16.32 11.87
C PHE A 716 15.10 -16.95 13.13
N ARG A 717 14.29 -16.20 13.90
CA ARG A 717 13.49 -16.76 15.00
C ARG A 717 12.61 -17.91 14.54
N GLN A 718 11.95 -17.74 13.39
CA GLN A 718 11.10 -18.79 12.83
C GLN A 718 11.92 -20.02 12.43
N ILE A 719 13.12 -19.85 11.84
CA ILE A 719 14.03 -20.96 11.55
C ILE A 719 14.34 -21.76 12.82
N VAL A 720 14.75 -21.10 13.91
CA VAL A 720 15.08 -21.79 15.16
C VAL A 720 13.86 -22.53 15.73
N LEU A 721 12.65 -21.96 15.58
CA LEU A 721 11.41 -22.63 15.97
C LEU A 721 11.18 -23.90 15.13
N TYR A 722 11.23 -23.80 13.80
CA TYR A 722 11.00 -24.94 12.91
C TYR A 722 12.03 -26.07 13.12
N LEU A 723 13.30 -25.72 13.36
CA LEU A 723 14.34 -26.69 13.73
C LEU A 723 14.01 -27.38 15.06
N SER A 724 13.48 -26.65 16.03
CA SER A 724 13.07 -27.23 17.32
C SER A 724 11.89 -28.19 17.16
N LEU A 725 10.92 -27.87 16.31
CA LEU A 725 9.81 -28.76 15.96
C LEU A 725 10.27 -29.99 15.17
N LEU A 726 11.24 -29.85 14.26
CA LEU A 726 11.85 -31.00 13.58
C LEU A 726 12.50 -31.96 14.58
N GLN A 727 13.21 -31.43 15.57
CA GLN A 727 13.79 -32.26 16.64
C GLN A 727 12.71 -32.93 17.50
N SER A 728 11.60 -32.25 17.83
CA SER A 728 10.51 -32.88 18.59
C SER A 728 9.81 -33.99 17.80
N ARG A 729 9.77 -33.88 16.47
CA ARG A 729 9.35 -34.96 15.54
C ARG A 729 10.36 -36.12 15.41
N GLY A 730 11.52 -36.05 16.07
CA GLY A 730 12.58 -37.04 15.96
C GLY A 730 13.41 -36.95 14.67
N ALA A 731 13.24 -35.91 13.86
CA ALA A 731 14.01 -35.69 12.64
C ALA A 731 15.37 -35.03 12.95
N SER A 732 16.38 -35.34 12.14
CA SER A 732 17.69 -34.69 12.23
C SER A 732 17.63 -33.28 11.63
N ILE A 733 18.19 -32.29 12.34
CA ILE A 733 18.32 -30.93 11.83
C ILE A 733 19.57 -30.71 10.98
N GLU A 734 20.48 -31.70 10.92
CA GLU A 734 21.76 -31.59 10.23
C GLU A 734 21.63 -31.25 8.73
N PRO A 735 20.69 -31.84 7.96
CA PRO A 735 20.50 -31.48 6.55
C PRO A 735 20.13 -30.00 6.37
N CYS A 736 19.36 -29.42 7.30
CA CYS A 736 19.02 -28.01 7.27
C CYS A 736 20.23 -27.11 7.59
N LEU A 737 21.05 -27.50 8.57
CA LEU A 737 22.28 -26.76 8.91
C LEU A 737 23.26 -26.77 7.73
N GLN A 738 23.48 -27.95 7.14
CA GLN A 738 24.35 -28.12 5.98
C GLN A 738 23.87 -27.28 4.78
N PHE A 739 22.57 -27.30 4.48
CA PHE A 739 22.01 -26.47 3.41
C PHE A 739 22.31 -24.97 3.61
N MET A 740 22.16 -24.45 4.84
CA MET A 740 22.43 -23.04 5.12
C MET A 740 23.90 -22.68 4.92
N GLU A 741 24.82 -23.55 5.35
CA GLU A 741 26.27 -23.39 5.19
C GLU A 741 26.71 -23.45 3.72
N GLU A 742 26.18 -24.40 2.95
CA GLU A 742 26.41 -24.54 1.51
C GLU A 742 25.86 -23.32 0.75
N HIS A 743 24.65 -22.87 1.11
CA HIS A 743 24.03 -21.70 0.49
C HIS A 743 24.86 -20.43 0.70
N LEU A 744 25.42 -20.21 1.89
CA LEU A 744 26.35 -19.08 2.13
C LEU A 744 27.66 -19.25 1.37
N SER A 745 28.18 -20.47 1.24
CA SER A 745 29.42 -20.75 0.54
C SER A 745 29.31 -20.44 -0.96
N MET A 746 28.20 -20.81 -1.59
CA MET A 746 27.91 -20.46 -3.01
C MET A 746 27.85 -18.93 -3.26
N LEU A 747 27.46 -18.12 -2.27
CA LEU A 747 27.45 -16.66 -2.43
C LEU A 747 28.88 -16.09 -2.49
N SER A 748 29.84 -16.71 -1.81
CA SER A 748 31.23 -16.22 -1.80
C SER A 748 31.96 -16.35 -3.14
N GLU A 749 31.51 -17.24 -4.01
CA GLU A 749 32.02 -17.38 -5.38
C GLU A 749 31.63 -16.19 -6.27
N ARG A 750 30.62 -15.40 -5.86
CA ARG A 750 30.19 -14.20 -6.57
C ARG A 750 30.88 -12.98 -5.96
N VAL A 751 31.85 -12.39 -6.67
CA VAL A 751 32.74 -11.29 -6.21
C VAL A 751 32.02 -10.16 -5.44
N ASN A 752 30.77 -9.84 -5.80
CA ASN A 752 29.98 -8.78 -5.17
C ASN A 752 29.20 -9.18 -3.90
N GLN A 753 29.35 -10.41 -3.40
CA GLN A 753 28.55 -10.96 -2.29
C GLN A 753 29.36 -11.54 -1.12
N LYS A 754 30.71 -11.48 -1.16
CA LYS A 754 31.59 -11.98 -0.08
C LYS A 754 31.28 -11.36 1.30
N ASP A 755 31.02 -10.05 1.34
CA ASP A 755 30.64 -9.32 2.55
C ASP A 755 29.35 -9.85 3.22
N ILE A 756 28.43 -10.46 2.47
CA ILE A 756 27.20 -11.03 3.04
C ILE A 756 27.51 -12.33 3.78
N LYS A 757 28.39 -13.18 3.24
CA LYS A 757 28.83 -14.41 3.91
C LYS A 757 29.50 -14.06 5.23
N ASP A 758 30.50 -13.18 5.21
CA ASP A 758 31.27 -12.82 6.41
C ASP A 758 30.37 -12.26 7.53
N ARG A 759 29.29 -11.54 7.16
CA ARG A 759 28.30 -11.01 8.10
C ARG A 759 27.33 -12.06 8.65
N LEU A 760 26.98 -13.08 7.86
CA LEU A 760 26.02 -14.11 8.25
C LEU A 760 26.68 -15.33 8.92
N SER A 761 27.95 -15.60 8.64
CA SER A 761 28.70 -16.74 9.21
C SER A 761 28.64 -16.80 10.74
N PRO A 762 28.82 -15.70 11.50
CA PRO A 762 28.70 -15.74 12.96
C PRO A 762 27.33 -16.25 13.44
N ILE A 763 26.25 -16.00 12.70
CA ILE A 763 24.91 -16.44 13.08
C ILE A 763 24.79 -17.96 12.98
N LEU A 764 25.30 -18.55 11.88
CA LEU A 764 25.27 -20.00 11.68
C LEU A 764 26.22 -20.73 12.65
N ILE A 765 27.40 -20.18 12.91
CA ILE A 765 28.32 -20.72 13.91
C ILE A 765 27.64 -20.75 15.28
N GLY A 766 26.98 -19.65 15.68
CA GLY A 766 26.24 -19.60 16.94
C GLY A 766 25.10 -20.62 17.01
N LEU A 767 24.37 -20.85 15.92
CA LEU A 767 23.33 -21.88 15.85
C LEU A 767 23.92 -23.29 16.03
N ARG A 768 25.04 -23.58 15.37
CA ARG A 768 25.72 -24.88 15.45
C ARG A 768 26.31 -25.12 16.85
N ASP A 769 26.99 -24.14 17.41
CA ASP A 769 27.56 -24.20 18.76
C ASP A 769 26.48 -24.51 19.80
N VAL A 770 25.33 -23.83 19.74
CA VAL A 770 24.20 -24.08 20.66
C VAL A 770 23.56 -25.44 20.42
N SER A 771 23.43 -25.86 19.15
CA SER A 771 22.93 -27.21 18.84
C SER A 771 23.84 -28.32 19.41
N ALA A 772 25.15 -28.03 19.52
CA ALA A 772 26.15 -28.90 20.15
C ALA A 772 26.25 -28.74 21.68
N GLY A 773 25.40 -27.91 22.30
CA GLY A 773 25.31 -27.74 23.75
C GLY A 773 26.13 -26.59 24.35
N GLN A 774 26.77 -25.73 23.53
CA GLN A 774 27.37 -24.50 24.03
C GLN A 774 26.30 -23.45 24.38
N VAL A 775 26.70 -22.43 25.16
CA VAL A 775 25.81 -21.34 25.60
C VAL A 775 26.44 -20.00 25.21
N PHE A 776 25.59 -19.04 24.83
CA PHE A 776 26.03 -17.67 24.59
C PHE A 776 26.44 -16.97 25.89
N ASP A 777 27.49 -16.15 25.83
CA ASP A 777 27.85 -15.23 26.91
C ASP A 777 26.87 -14.04 27.02
N SER A 778 27.11 -13.16 27.99
CA SER A 778 26.29 -11.93 28.20
C SER A 778 26.28 -10.97 27.00
N ALA A 779 27.29 -11.04 26.12
CA ALA A 779 27.38 -10.26 24.89
C ALA A 779 26.76 -10.99 23.67
N GLY A 780 26.18 -12.17 23.88
CA GLY A 780 25.58 -12.99 22.83
C GLY A 780 26.60 -13.68 21.94
N SER A 781 27.80 -14.01 22.44
CA SER A 781 28.88 -14.67 21.69
C SER A 781 29.17 -16.08 22.20
N THR A 782 29.69 -16.95 21.34
CA THR A 782 30.31 -18.22 21.73
C THR A 782 31.84 -18.16 21.55
N ALA A 783 32.56 -19.10 22.16
CA ALA A 783 34.02 -19.19 22.01
C ALA A 783 34.45 -19.44 20.55
N GLY A 784 33.61 -20.12 19.75
CA GLY A 784 33.82 -20.39 18.33
C GLY A 784 33.61 -19.17 17.41
N GLY A 785 33.30 -17.99 17.96
CA GLY A 785 33.00 -16.78 17.19
C GLY A 785 31.54 -16.69 16.72
N GLY A 786 30.67 -17.56 17.23
CA GLY A 786 29.23 -17.52 16.99
C GLY A 786 28.58 -16.31 17.64
N ARG A 787 27.47 -15.83 17.06
CA ARG A 787 26.68 -14.68 17.55
C ARG A 787 25.19 -14.98 17.56
N ARG A 788 24.53 -14.67 18.67
CA ARG A 788 23.07 -14.71 18.78
C ARG A 788 22.45 -13.62 17.92
N PHE A 789 21.51 -13.99 17.04
CA PHE A 789 20.90 -13.02 16.14
C PHE A 789 19.65 -12.38 16.75
N LEU A 790 19.78 -11.09 17.07
CA LEU A 790 18.69 -10.20 17.49
C LEU A 790 18.55 -9.06 16.48
N GLY A 791 17.38 -8.43 16.41
CA GLY A 791 17.04 -7.37 15.47
C GLY A 791 17.17 -5.97 16.04
N TRP A 792 17.14 -5.81 17.37
CA TRP A 792 17.25 -4.52 18.05
C TRP A 792 18.59 -4.33 18.76
N SER A 793 19.08 -3.09 18.74
CA SER A 793 20.27 -2.66 19.46
C SER A 793 20.10 -1.20 19.93
N THR A 794 20.69 -0.87 21.08
CA THR A 794 20.82 0.52 21.57
C THR A 794 22.00 1.24 20.94
N GLU A 795 22.97 0.49 20.42
CA GLU A 795 24.14 0.99 19.70
C GLU A 795 24.05 0.65 18.21
N LYS A 796 25.07 1.00 17.43
CA LYS A 796 25.15 0.57 16.03
C LYS A 796 25.06 -0.96 15.97
N HIS A 797 24.04 -1.46 15.28
CA HIS A 797 23.88 -2.90 15.09
C HIS A 797 25.11 -3.46 14.35
N TRP A 798 25.69 -4.56 14.81
CA TRP A 798 26.93 -5.13 14.26
C TRP A 798 26.81 -5.57 12.78
N LEU A 799 25.58 -5.85 12.32
CA LEU A 799 25.25 -6.05 10.90
C LEU A 799 25.10 -4.75 10.06
N CYS A 800 25.04 -3.55 10.62
CA CYS A 800 24.77 -2.33 9.84
C CYS A 800 25.93 -1.92 8.93
N LYS A 801 25.60 -1.59 7.67
CA LYS A 801 26.57 -1.13 6.66
C LYS A 801 26.77 0.39 6.65
N VAL A 802 25.68 1.13 6.85
CA VAL A 802 25.70 2.59 6.72
C VAL A 802 26.23 3.21 8.01
N SER A 803 27.27 4.03 7.93
CA SER A 803 27.72 4.84 9.07
C SER A 803 26.63 5.86 9.42
N LEU A 804 26.36 6.03 10.71
CA LEU A 804 25.53 7.11 11.22
C LEU A 804 26.21 8.43 10.85
N SER A 805 25.75 9.12 9.80
CA SER A 805 26.06 10.54 9.66
C SER A 805 25.39 11.24 10.83
N LYS A 806 26.20 11.89 11.68
CA LYS A 806 25.75 12.66 12.84
C LYS A 806 24.67 13.68 12.47
#